data_AF-A0A8T3DEF0-F1
#
_entry.id   AF-A0A8T3DEF0-F1
#
_cell.length_a   1.000
_cell.length_b   1.000
_cell.length_c   1.000
_cell.angle_alpha   90.00
_cell.angle_beta   90.00
_cell.angle_gamma   90.00
#
_symmetry.space_group_name_H-M   'P 1'
#
loop_
_entity.id
_entity.type
_entity.pdbx_description
1 polymer ?
#
loop_
_entity_poly.entity_id
_entity_poly.type
_entity_poly.pdbx_seq_one_letter_code
_entity_poly.pdbx_strand_id
1 'polypeptide(L)'
;MLQQQLPERQQQQQTESTKTKSMFLSRALEKILSDKEVKRTQHSQLRKACQVALDEIKAELEKQKDGTVVAPRANYIEADKYVLPFELACQSKSPRIVSTSLDCLQKLIAYGHITGNAPDSSAPGKRLIDRLVETICNCFQGPQTDEGVQLQIIKALLTAVTSPHIEIHEGTVLLTVRTCYNIYLASRNLINQTTAKATLTQMLNVIFTRMETQAALEAREQEKERQRLQQQASPLPSRGSGSPRPSCPLDQNGSLSPAASLPETSTTSATPGDTPADTPGGTPSINGQAEEGRAEEDGGTQEPNQETQTVSDASEAPAVPESEPDGRVAQPAVDDQEGGADVQEGGAEVQVKVDGEKEPDPEKGPAVEDQTKPEPETGQEKEPEPEPESEPQPHTENAHPEAAPSPGPAVTQQVNGIVDDRTTESSTDILDAEAMQGGPTTARFSHILQKDAFLVFRSLCKLSMKPLADGPPDPKSHELRSKVVSLQLLLSVLQGAGPVFRTHEMFVNAIKQYLCVALSKNGVSSVPDVFELSLAIFLTLLSHFKVHLKMQIEVFFREIFLTILETSSSSFEHKWMVIQTLTRICADAQCVVDIYVNYDCDLNAANIFERLVNDLSKIAQGRSGQELGMTPLQELSLRKKGLECLVSILKCMVEWSKDLYVNPNLQANLGQERSAEAEGVEGRLPEHLASRRDSASSLDSTVSSGMQGSQPDHPEQYEVIKQQKEIIEHGIELFNKKPKRGIQYLQEQGMLGVSAEDIAQFLHQEERLDTTQVGEFLGENVRFNKEVMYCYVDQLDFCGRDFVSALRAFLEGFRLPGEAQKIDRLMEKFAARYLECNQGQTLFASADTAYVLAYSIIMLTTDLHSPQVKNKMTKEQYIKMNRGINDSKDLPEEYLSSIYDEIAGKKISMKGSKEHSITPKTSKPSVASEKQRRLLYNMEMEQMAKTAKALMEAVSHAQAPFFSATHLEHVRPMFKLAWTPLLAAFSVGLQDCDDQEVASLCLEGIRCAIRIACIFSMQVS
;
A
#
# COMPACT_ATOMS: atom_id res chain seq x y z
N MET A 1 -31.33 -46.92 -34.20
CA MET A 1 -29.91 -47.21 -34.44
C MET A 1 -28.94 -46.16 -33.88
N LEU A 2 -29.22 -44.85 -33.92
CA LEU A 2 -28.28 -43.80 -33.45
C LEU A 2 -27.79 -43.91 -31.99
N GLN A 3 -28.45 -44.68 -31.12
CA GLN A 3 -28.14 -44.76 -29.68
C GLN A 3 -27.11 -45.85 -29.31
N GLN A 4 -26.70 -46.72 -30.25
CA GLN A 4 -25.69 -47.76 -30.00
C GLN A 4 -24.26 -47.38 -30.40
N GLN A 5 -24.06 -46.35 -31.24
CA GLN A 5 -22.73 -45.92 -31.70
C GLN A 5 -21.99 -45.02 -30.69
N LEU A 6 -22.66 -44.56 -29.63
CA LEU A 6 -22.08 -43.70 -28.60
C LEU A 6 -21.01 -44.42 -27.74
N PRO A 7 -21.27 -45.61 -27.17
CA PRO A 7 -20.26 -46.37 -26.42
C PRO A 7 -19.05 -46.75 -27.29
N GLU A 8 -19.27 -47.23 -28.51
CA GLU A 8 -18.20 -47.65 -29.42
C GLU A 8 -17.30 -46.46 -29.80
N ARG A 9 -17.87 -45.30 -30.14
CA ARG A 9 -17.09 -44.07 -30.39
C ARG A 9 -16.31 -43.61 -29.17
N GLN A 10 -16.89 -43.65 -27.97
CA GLN A 10 -16.20 -43.28 -26.74
C GLN A 10 -15.03 -44.22 -26.44
N GLN A 11 -15.23 -45.53 -26.60
CA GLN A 11 -14.19 -46.53 -26.37
C GLN A 11 -13.06 -46.45 -27.42
N GLN A 12 -13.40 -46.18 -28.69
CA GLN A 12 -12.44 -45.99 -29.77
C GLN A 12 -11.61 -44.72 -29.56
N GLN A 13 -12.23 -43.58 -29.21
CA GLN A 13 -11.54 -42.34 -28.85
C GLN A 13 -10.64 -42.49 -27.62
N GLN A 14 -11.08 -43.22 -26.58
CA GLN A 14 -10.22 -43.52 -25.43
C GLN A 14 -8.99 -44.33 -25.83
N THR A 15 -9.16 -45.35 -26.67
CA THR A 15 -8.06 -46.22 -27.13
C THR A 15 -7.04 -45.45 -27.98
N GLU A 16 -7.48 -44.57 -28.87
CA GLU A 16 -6.58 -43.67 -29.61
C GLU A 16 -5.86 -42.68 -28.70
N SER A 17 -6.54 -42.16 -27.67
CA SER A 17 -5.94 -41.27 -26.67
C SER A 17 -4.79 -41.95 -25.90
N THR A 18 -5.00 -43.15 -25.34
CA THR A 18 -3.93 -43.88 -24.62
C THR A 18 -2.76 -44.24 -25.51
N LYS A 19 -3.02 -44.71 -26.75
CA LYS A 19 -1.98 -44.99 -27.74
C LYS A 19 -1.15 -43.73 -28.07
N THR A 20 -1.79 -42.56 -28.12
CA THR A 20 -1.13 -41.26 -28.32
C THR A 20 -0.27 -40.87 -27.11
N LYS A 21 -0.80 -40.96 -25.87
CA LYS A 21 -0.04 -40.70 -24.64
C LYS A 21 1.23 -41.55 -24.57
N SER A 22 1.10 -42.84 -24.87
CA SER A 22 2.22 -43.78 -24.84
C SER A 22 3.29 -43.46 -25.88
N MET A 23 2.92 -43.17 -27.13
CA MET A 23 3.88 -42.81 -28.17
C MET A 23 4.63 -41.51 -27.84
N PHE A 24 3.97 -40.55 -27.17
CA PHE A 24 4.63 -39.32 -26.72
C PHE A 24 5.67 -39.58 -25.63
N LEU A 25 5.32 -40.40 -24.63
CA LEU A 25 6.21 -40.76 -23.52
C LEU A 25 7.43 -41.57 -23.99
N SER A 26 7.24 -42.56 -24.88
CA SER A 26 8.35 -43.31 -25.47
C SER A 26 9.30 -42.40 -26.24
N ARG A 27 8.78 -41.54 -27.12
CA ARG A 27 9.60 -40.58 -27.89
C ARG A 27 10.39 -39.62 -26.99
N ALA A 28 9.84 -39.22 -25.86
CA ALA A 28 10.54 -38.37 -24.89
C ALA A 28 11.75 -39.09 -24.25
N LEU A 29 11.57 -40.35 -23.82
CA LEU A 29 12.64 -41.18 -23.24
C LEU A 29 13.70 -41.56 -24.28
N GLU A 30 13.28 -41.88 -25.51
CA GLU A 30 14.18 -42.14 -26.65
C GLU A 30 15.00 -40.91 -27.03
N LYS A 31 14.39 -39.70 -27.02
CA LYS A 31 15.09 -38.43 -27.24
C LYS A 31 16.20 -38.23 -26.20
N ILE A 32 15.94 -38.50 -24.92
CA ILE A 32 16.95 -38.41 -23.85
C ILE A 32 18.07 -39.46 -24.08
N LEU A 33 17.72 -40.72 -24.36
CA LEU A 33 18.71 -41.78 -24.63
C LEU A 33 19.54 -41.57 -25.91
N SER A 34 19.04 -40.78 -26.87
CA SER A 34 19.75 -40.47 -28.10
C SER A 34 20.97 -39.56 -27.89
N ASP A 35 21.00 -38.78 -26.79
CA ASP A 35 22.08 -37.85 -26.52
C ASP A 35 23.42 -38.56 -26.22
N LYS A 36 24.50 -38.03 -26.82
CA LYS A 36 25.85 -38.60 -26.72
C LYS A 36 26.43 -38.50 -25.30
N GLU A 37 25.96 -37.56 -24.47
CA GLU A 37 26.45 -37.36 -23.10
C GLU A 37 25.86 -38.38 -22.11
N VAL A 38 24.61 -38.84 -22.31
CA VAL A 38 24.05 -40.03 -21.61
C VAL A 38 24.91 -41.28 -21.86
N LYS A 39 25.75 -41.23 -22.90
CA LYS A 39 26.92 -42.08 -23.22
C LYS A 39 27.87 -42.35 -22.04
N ARG A 40 28.07 -41.37 -21.16
CA ARG A 40 29.07 -41.39 -20.07
C ARG A 40 28.65 -42.24 -18.86
N THR A 41 29.63 -42.76 -18.13
CA THR A 41 29.44 -43.60 -16.91
C THR A 41 28.70 -42.88 -15.79
N GLN A 42 28.92 -41.58 -15.63
CA GLN A 42 28.23 -40.68 -14.69
C GLN A 42 26.70 -40.61 -14.88
N HIS A 43 26.17 -41.06 -16.03
CA HIS A 43 24.73 -41.10 -16.33
C HIS A 43 24.21 -42.54 -16.51
N SER A 44 24.91 -43.52 -15.96
CA SER A 44 24.51 -44.94 -15.96
C SER A 44 23.15 -45.18 -15.30
N GLN A 45 22.86 -44.52 -14.17
CA GLN A 45 21.55 -44.59 -13.51
C GLN A 45 20.42 -44.03 -14.39
N LEU A 46 20.60 -42.83 -14.96
CA LEU A 46 19.67 -42.22 -15.92
C LEU A 46 19.41 -43.16 -17.11
N ARG A 47 20.47 -43.70 -17.73
CA ARG A 47 20.33 -44.62 -18.87
C ARG A 47 19.55 -45.87 -18.50
N LYS A 48 19.80 -46.44 -17.32
CA LYS A 48 19.06 -47.61 -16.80
C LYS A 48 17.58 -47.25 -16.57
N ALA A 49 17.29 -46.10 -15.98
CA ALA A 49 15.92 -45.64 -15.74
C ALA A 49 15.13 -45.43 -17.04
N CYS A 50 15.71 -44.75 -18.05
CA CYS A 50 15.06 -44.60 -19.36
C CYS A 50 14.83 -45.95 -20.05
N GLN A 51 15.78 -46.88 -19.96
CA GLN A 51 15.65 -48.21 -20.60
C GLN A 51 14.55 -49.04 -19.93
N VAL A 52 14.54 -49.12 -18.59
CA VAL A 52 13.50 -49.83 -17.83
C VAL A 52 12.11 -49.25 -18.15
N ALA A 53 11.97 -47.92 -18.12
CA ALA A 53 10.72 -47.25 -18.47
C ALA A 53 10.26 -47.58 -19.90
N LEU A 54 11.16 -47.56 -20.89
CA LEU A 54 10.81 -47.91 -22.27
C LEU A 54 10.41 -49.37 -22.44
N ASP A 55 11.03 -50.29 -21.73
CA ASP A 55 10.74 -51.72 -21.86
C ASP A 55 9.47 -52.11 -21.09
N GLU A 56 9.17 -51.46 -19.96
CA GLU A 56 7.87 -51.56 -19.28
C GLU A 56 6.72 -50.98 -20.14
N ILE A 57 6.92 -49.80 -20.76
CA ILE A 57 5.93 -49.21 -21.67
C ILE A 57 5.67 -50.13 -22.89
N LYS A 58 6.71 -50.75 -23.46
CA LYS A 58 6.55 -51.74 -24.54
C LYS A 58 5.78 -52.98 -24.08
N ALA A 59 6.13 -53.54 -22.92
CA ALA A 59 5.44 -54.71 -22.38
C ALA A 59 3.95 -54.43 -22.15
N GLU A 60 3.59 -53.24 -21.66
CA GLU A 60 2.18 -52.86 -21.47
C GLU A 60 1.45 -52.62 -22.80
N LEU A 61 2.13 -52.07 -23.82
CA LEU A 61 1.61 -51.94 -25.18
C LEU A 61 1.42 -53.31 -25.89
N GLU A 62 2.18 -54.33 -25.54
CA GLU A 62 2.03 -55.67 -26.12
C GLU A 62 0.93 -56.49 -25.45
N LYS A 63 0.77 -56.38 -24.11
CA LYS A 63 -0.44 -56.88 -23.42
C LYS A 63 -1.74 -56.31 -24.00
N GLN A 64 -1.71 -55.07 -24.49
CA GLN A 64 -2.87 -54.43 -25.14
C GLN A 64 -3.14 -54.92 -26.59
N LYS A 65 -2.24 -55.72 -27.19
CA LYS A 65 -2.48 -56.36 -28.51
C LYS A 65 -3.10 -57.76 -28.35
N ASP A 66 -2.59 -58.55 -27.40
CA ASP A 66 -3.11 -59.89 -27.12
C ASP A 66 -4.37 -59.79 -26.25
N GLY A 67 -5.52 -59.68 -26.94
CA GLY A 67 -6.85 -59.31 -26.41
C GLY A 67 -7.42 -60.22 -25.31
N THR A 68 -6.80 -60.20 -24.14
CA THR A 68 -7.27 -60.84 -22.91
C THR A 68 -8.24 -59.91 -22.19
N VAL A 69 -9.46 -60.38 -21.93
CA VAL A 69 -10.51 -59.59 -21.29
C VAL A 69 -10.21 -59.41 -19.81
N VAL A 70 -9.72 -58.24 -19.45
CA VAL A 70 -9.55 -57.78 -18.05
C VAL A 70 -10.45 -56.57 -17.81
N ALA A 71 -10.97 -56.44 -16.59
CA ALA A 71 -12.03 -55.49 -16.24
C ALA A 71 -11.65 -54.01 -16.49
N PRO A 72 -12.63 -53.08 -16.65
CA PRO A 72 -12.43 -51.74 -17.23
C PRO A 72 -11.56 -50.72 -16.46
N ARG A 73 -10.76 -51.16 -15.48
CA ARG A 73 -9.92 -50.30 -14.61
C ARG A 73 -8.41 -50.37 -14.89
N ALA A 74 -7.97 -51.17 -15.88
CA ALA A 74 -6.54 -51.40 -16.16
C ALA A 74 -6.02 -50.80 -17.48
N ASN A 75 -6.88 -50.24 -18.33
CA ASN A 75 -6.56 -49.94 -19.73
C ASN A 75 -5.84 -48.59 -19.95
N TYR A 76 -4.95 -48.17 -19.05
CA TYR A 76 -4.23 -46.90 -19.18
C TYR A 76 -2.79 -46.96 -18.64
N ILE A 77 -1.86 -46.38 -19.40
CA ILE A 77 -0.47 -46.18 -18.99
C ILE A 77 -0.41 -44.88 -18.19
N GLU A 78 -0.24 -45.00 -16.87
CA GLU A 78 0.04 -43.86 -15.98
C GLU A 78 1.44 -43.31 -16.28
N ALA A 79 1.51 -42.22 -17.06
CA ALA A 79 2.77 -41.52 -17.32
C ALA A 79 3.45 -41.04 -16.01
N ASP A 80 2.64 -40.75 -14.99
CA ASP A 80 3.01 -40.49 -13.61
C ASP A 80 3.99 -41.54 -13.01
N LYS A 81 3.94 -42.82 -13.44
CA LYS A 81 4.91 -43.86 -13.00
C LYS A 81 6.32 -43.67 -13.58
N TYR A 82 6.44 -42.99 -14.73
CA TYR A 82 7.66 -42.89 -15.52
C TYR A 82 8.34 -41.51 -15.40
N VAL A 83 8.18 -40.85 -14.24
CA VAL A 83 8.75 -39.54 -13.93
C VAL A 83 10.26 -39.60 -13.62
N LEU A 84 10.72 -40.63 -12.91
CA LEU A 84 12.12 -40.76 -12.43
C LEU A 84 13.21 -40.53 -13.51
N PRO A 85 13.09 -41.01 -14.77
CA PRO A 85 14.08 -40.73 -15.81
C PRO A 85 14.22 -39.22 -16.13
N PHE A 86 13.12 -38.46 -16.04
CA PHE A 86 13.14 -37.01 -16.27
C PHE A 86 13.80 -36.26 -15.10
N GLU A 87 13.60 -36.73 -13.87
CA GLU A 87 14.27 -36.19 -12.67
C GLU A 87 15.78 -36.40 -12.74
N LEU A 88 16.22 -37.62 -13.07
CA LEU A 88 17.65 -37.95 -13.24
C LEU A 88 18.27 -37.19 -14.43
N ALA A 89 17.49 -36.86 -15.45
CA ALA A 89 17.92 -36.00 -16.56
C ALA A 89 18.05 -34.53 -16.14
N CYS A 90 17.15 -34.01 -15.30
CA CYS A 90 17.25 -32.69 -14.68
C CYS A 90 18.46 -32.58 -13.73
N GLN A 91 18.81 -33.66 -13.03
CA GLN A 91 19.99 -33.72 -12.14
C GLN A 91 21.33 -33.92 -12.89
N SER A 92 21.31 -34.16 -14.20
CA SER A 92 22.50 -34.57 -14.98
C SER A 92 23.62 -33.53 -15.10
N LYS A 93 23.37 -32.26 -14.75
CA LYS A 93 24.27 -31.10 -14.95
C LYS A 93 24.67 -30.80 -16.40
N SER A 94 24.18 -31.55 -17.39
CA SER A 94 24.37 -31.23 -18.82
C SER A 94 23.22 -30.33 -19.31
N PRO A 95 23.48 -29.09 -19.78
CA PRO A 95 22.44 -28.21 -20.25
C PRO A 95 21.55 -28.80 -21.35
N ARG A 96 22.11 -29.65 -22.22
CA ARG A 96 21.37 -30.30 -23.32
C ARG A 96 20.41 -31.38 -22.82
N ILE A 97 20.86 -32.21 -21.87
CA ILE A 97 20.01 -33.23 -21.25
C ILE A 97 18.92 -32.57 -20.39
N VAL A 98 19.28 -31.56 -19.59
CA VAL A 98 18.34 -30.81 -18.73
C VAL A 98 17.29 -30.08 -19.58
N SER A 99 17.69 -29.31 -20.59
CA SER A 99 16.77 -28.62 -21.51
C SER A 99 15.86 -29.61 -22.25
N THR A 100 16.40 -30.76 -22.69
CA THR A 100 15.61 -31.83 -23.31
C THR A 100 14.58 -32.43 -22.35
N SER A 101 14.94 -32.66 -21.08
CA SER A 101 14.01 -33.16 -20.05
C SER A 101 12.89 -32.17 -19.78
N LEU A 102 13.23 -30.89 -19.59
CA LEU A 102 12.26 -29.81 -19.34
C LEU A 102 11.33 -29.53 -20.54
N ASP A 103 11.81 -29.69 -21.78
CA ASP A 103 10.98 -29.66 -23.00
C ASP A 103 9.97 -30.81 -23.04
N CYS A 104 10.37 -32.01 -22.61
CA CYS A 104 9.50 -33.16 -22.54
C CYS A 104 8.48 -33.03 -21.40
N LEU A 105 8.90 -32.64 -20.19
CA LEU A 105 8.02 -32.39 -19.04
C LEU A 105 6.99 -31.30 -19.33
N GLN A 106 7.40 -30.17 -19.94
CA GLN A 106 6.48 -29.11 -20.36
C GLN A 106 5.35 -29.69 -21.23
N LYS A 107 5.69 -30.46 -22.27
CA LYS A 107 4.70 -30.99 -23.21
C LYS A 107 3.83 -32.09 -22.59
N LEU A 108 4.40 -32.94 -21.73
CA LEU A 108 3.64 -33.96 -21.00
C LEU A 108 2.59 -33.34 -20.06
N ILE A 109 2.88 -32.18 -19.47
CA ILE A 109 1.92 -31.38 -18.67
C ILE A 109 0.91 -30.66 -19.58
N ALA A 110 1.36 -30.03 -20.67
CA ALA A 110 0.51 -29.28 -21.60
C ALA A 110 -0.58 -30.14 -22.25
N TYR A 111 -0.26 -31.39 -22.62
CA TYR A 111 -1.20 -32.31 -23.26
C TYR A 111 -1.94 -33.24 -22.27
N GLY A 112 -1.87 -32.97 -20.95
CA GLY A 112 -2.53 -33.78 -19.92
C GLY A 112 -2.12 -35.25 -19.95
N HIS A 113 -0.86 -35.52 -20.29
CA HIS A 113 -0.30 -36.87 -20.34
C HIS A 113 0.16 -37.31 -18.95
N ILE A 114 0.90 -36.44 -18.26
CA ILE A 114 1.10 -36.48 -16.81
C ILE A 114 -0.03 -35.70 -16.14
N THR A 115 -0.56 -36.19 -15.03
CA THR A 115 -1.52 -35.44 -14.20
C THR A 115 -0.99 -35.14 -12.80
N GLY A 116 -0.07 -35.96 -12.28
CA GLY A 116 0.57 -35.75 -10.97
C GLY A 116 -0.39 -35.80 -9.78
N ASN A 117 -1.63 -36.28 -9.97
CA ASN A 117 -2.64 -36.45 -8.93
C ASN A 117 -2.37 -37.65 -8.01
N ALA A 118 -1.44 -38.54 -8.39
CA ALA A 118 -0.95 -39.60 -7.53
C ALA A 118 -0.27 -39.01 -6.27
N PRO A 119 -0.40 -39.65 -5.09
CA PRO A 119 0.41 -39.29 -3.93
C PRO A 119 1.88 -39.55 -4.21
N ASP A 120 2.77 -38.69 -3.71
CA ASP A 120 4.20 -38.91 -3.88
C ASP A 120 4.68 -40.15 -3.08
N SER A 121 5.51 -40.95 -3.73
CA SER A 121 6.11 -42.16 -3.15
C SER A 121 7.29 -41.88 -2.22
N SER A 122 7.88 -40.67 -2.26
CA SER A 122 8.94 -40.25 -1.33
C SER A 122 8.46 -39.44 -0.12
N ALA A 123 7.34 -38.73 -0.22
CA ALA A 123 6.83 -37.86 0.84
C ALA A 123 5.31 -38.04 1.05
N PRO A 124 4.87 -38.77 2.10
CA PRO A 124 3.44 -38.97 2.36
C PRO A 124 2.76 -37.63 2.66
N GLY A 125 1.76 -37.28 1.84
CA GLY A 125 1.01 -36.02 1.93
C GLY A 125 1.28 -35.02 0.80
N LYS A 126 2.40 -35.13 0.08
CA LYS A 126 2.62 -34.38 -1.19
C LYS A 126 1.93 -35.08 -2.36
N ARG A 127 1.56 -34.32 -3.40
CA ARG A 127 1.20 -34.86 -4.72
C ARG A 127 2.47 -35.04 -5.57
N LEU A 128 2.43 -35.95 -6.53
CA LEU A 128 3.52 -36.13 -7.50
C LEU A 128 3.79 -34.85 -8.31
N ILE A 129 2.77 -34.01 -8.56
CA ILE A 129 2.97 -32.72 -9.25
C ILE A 129 3.85 -31.75 -8.45
N ASP A 130 3.78 -31.75 -7.11
CA ASP A 130 4.60 -30.88 -6.26
C ASP A 130 6.09 -31.21 -6.45
N ARG A 131 6.41 -32.51 -6.40
CA ARG A 131 7.77 -33.05 -6.62
C ARG A 131 8.28 -32.79 -8.04
N LEU A 132 7.41 -32.85 -9.06
CA LEU A 132 7.74 -32.51 -10.44
C LEU A 132 8.10 -31.01 -10.59
N VAL A 133 7.29 -30.12 -10.01
CA VAL A 133 7.55 -28.68 -10.03
C VAL A 133 8.78 -28.31 -9.20
N GLU A 134 8.97 -28.93 -8.04
CA GLU A 134 10.18 -28.81 -7.22
C GLU A 134 11.43 -29.24 -8.01
N THR A 135 11.35 -30.32 -8.80
CA THR A 135 12.42 -30.76 -9.71
C THR A 135 12.69 -29.75 -10.83
N ILE A 136 11.65 -29.18 -11.45
CA ILE A 136 11.78 -28.13 -12.48
C ILE A 136 12.44 -26.87 -11.90
N CYS A 137 12.05 -26.46 -10.69
CA CYS A 137 12.64 -25.32 -10.00
C CYS A 137 14.12 -25.56 -9.61
N ASN A 138 14.46 -26.77 -9.17
CA ASN A 138 15.82 -27.14 -8.76
C ASN A 138 16.83 -27.21 -9.93
N CYS A 139 16.36 -27.17 -11.20
CA CYS A 139 17.23 -26.91 -12.35
C CYS A 139 17.85 -25.50 -12.32
N PHE A 140 17.28 -24.53 -11.59
CA PHE A 140 17.86 -23.20 -11.43
C PHE A 140 18.81 -23.12 -10.24
N GLN A 141 20.10 -22.92 -10.53
CA GLN A 141 21.18 -22.96 -9.54
C GLN A 141 21.81 -21.57 -9.29
N GLY A 142 21.28 -20.52 -9.91
CA GLY A 142 21.78 -19.14 -9.84
C GLY A 142 22.16 -18.56 -11.20
N PRO A 143 22.83 -17.39 -11.25
CA PRO A 143 23.23 -16.69 -12.48
C PRO A 143 24.04 -17.54 -13.48
N GLN A 144 24.72 -18.58 -12.99
CA GLN A 144 25.55 -19.52 -13.75
C GLN A 144 24.76 -20.67 -14.40
N THR A 145 23.44 -20.72 -14.22
CA THR A 145 22.55 -21.66 -14.94
C THR A 145 22.56 -21.32 -16.43
N ASP A 146 22.72 -22.31 -17.31
CA ASP A 146 22.70 -22.12 -18.77
C ASP A 146 21.44 -21.35 -19.25
N GLU A 147 21.61 -20.44 -20.21
CA GLU A 147 20.55 -19.54 -20.66
C GLU A 147 19.40 -20.26 -21.38
N GLY A 148 19.69 -21.34 -22.10
CA GLY A 148 18.68 -22.20 -22.72
C GLY A 148 17.93 -23.06 -21.70
N VAL A 149 18.61 -23.49 -20.63
CA VAL A 149 17.97 -24.13 -19.46
C VAL A 149 17.07 -23.14 -18.73
N GLN A 150 17.55 -21.93 -18.41
CA GLN A 150 16.73 -20.87 -17.80
C GLN A 150 15.43 -20.63 -18.58
N LEU A 151 15.53 -20.43 -19.90
CA LEU A 151 14.37 -20.21 -20.77
C LEU A 151 13.38 -21.38 -20.74
N GLN A 152 13.89 -22.61 -20.66
CA GLN A 152 13.05 -23.81 -20.62
C GLN A 152 12.43 -24.06 -19.24
N ILE A 153 13.06 -23.61 -18.14
CA ILE A 153 12.44 -23.56 -16.81
C ILE A 153 11.26 -22.57 -16.82
N ILE A 154 11.47 -21.34 -17.30
CA ILE A 154 10.40 -20.31 -17.39
C ILE A 154 9.18 -20.88 -18.14
N LYS A 155 9.40 -21.51 -19.29
CA LYS A 155 8.35 -22.15 -20.11
C LYS A 155 7.64 -23.30 -19.40
N ALA A 156 8.40 -24.21 -18.77
CA ALA A 156 7.83 -25.36 -18.05
C ALA A 156 6.98 -24.91 -16.85
N LEU A 157 7.45 -23.92 -16.09
CA LEU A 157 6.72 -23.34 -14.96
C LEU A 157 5.47 -22.58 -15.39
N LEU A 158 5.53 -21.79 -16.47
CA LEU A 158 4.34 -21.14 -17.05
C LEU A 158 3.28 -22.18 -17.42
N THR A 159 3.69 -23.24 -18.13
CA THR A 159 2.79 -24.35 -18.49
C THR A 159 2.23 -25.06 -17.25
N ALA A 160 2.98 -25.17 -16.15
CA ALA A 160 2.50 -25.78 -14.92
C ALA A 160 1.39 -24.96 -14.24
N VAL A 161 1.52 -23.63 -14.17
CA VAL A 161 0.48 -22.73 -13.61
C VAL A 161 -0.73 -22.60 -14.53
N THR A 162 -0.53 -22.67 -15.85
CA THR A 162 -1.59 -22.38 -16.83
C THR A 162 -2.36 -23.61 -17.32
N SER A 163 -1.81 -24.82 -17.21
CA SER A 163 -2.45 -26.05 -17.71
C SER A 163 -3.83 -26.31 -17.07
N PRO A 164 -4.87 -26.66 -17.85
CA PRO A 164 -6.17 -27.06 -17.33
C PRO A 164 -6.20 -28.55 -16.91
N HIS A 165 -5.06 -29.25 -16.95
CA HIS A 165 -4.96 -30.68 -16.67
C HIS A 165 -4.30 -31.00 -15.32
N ILE A 166 -3.71 -30.00 -14.67
CA ILE A 166 -3.08 -30.11 -13.35
C ILE A 166 -3.40 -28.86 -12.53
N GLU A 167 -3.36 -29.01 -11.20
CA GLU A 167 -3.47 -27.89 -10.27
C GLU A 167 -2.41 -28.02 -9.18
N ILE A 168 -1.68 -26.93 -8.97
CA ILE A 168 -0.69 -26.74 -7.92
C ILE A 168 -1.17 -25.64 -6.98
N HIS A 169 -0.86 -25.76 -5.70
CA HIS A 169 -1.36 -24.87 -4.65
C HIS A 169 -0.25 -24.48 -3.66
N GLU A 170 -0.55 -23.50 -2.80
CA GLU A 170 0.19 -23.09 -1.62
C GLU A 170 1.72 -22.94 -1.85
N GLY A 171 2.54 -23.74 -1.17
CA GLY A 171 3.99 -23.71 -1.29
C GLY A 171 4.51 -23.99 -2.70
N THR A 172 3.81 -24.82 -3.49
CA THR A 172 4.19 -25.16 -4.88
C THR A 172 3.94 -23.98 -5.82
N VAL A 173 2.86 -23.21 -5.61
CA VAL A 173 2.60 -21.95 -6.33
C VAL A 173 3.63 -20.90 -5.96
N LEU A 174 3.90 -20.71 -4.66
CA LEU A 174 4.92 -19.77 -4.18
C LEU A 174 6.31 -20.11 -4.75
N LEU A 175 6.72 -21.38 -4.72
CA LEU A 175 8.00 -21.83 -5.28
C LEU A 175 8.09 -21.57 -6.79
N THR A 176 6.99 -21.78 -7.52
CA THR A 176 6.91 -21.55 -8.97
C THR A 176 7.13 -20.07 -9.32
N VAL A 177 6.36 -19.18 -8.69
CA VAL A 177 6.47 -17.73 -8.89
C VAL A 177 7.86 -17.24 -8.43
N ARG A 178 8.34 -17.68 -7.26
CA ARG A 178 9.65 -17.32 -6.70
C ARG A 178 10.81 -17.75 -7.60
N THR A 179 10.77 -18.93 -8.22
CA THR A 179 11.82 -19.35 -9.17
C THR A 179 11.82 -18.50 -10.43
N CYS A 180 10.65 -18.21 -11.02
CA CYS A 180 10.59 -17.33 -12.20
C CYS A 180 11.06 -15.89 -11.87
N TYR A 181 10.73 -15.40 -10.68
CA TYR A 181 11.19 -14.12 -10.13
C TYR A 181 12.72 -14.07 -9.93
N ASN A 182 13.30 -15.14 -9.39
CA ASN A 182 14.74 -15.25 -9.20
C ASN A 182 15.48 -15.34 -10.56
N ILE A 183 14.92 -16.01 -11.57
CA ILE A 183 15.47 -16.01 -12.93
C ILE A 183 15.41 -14.59 -13.55
N TYR A 184 14.32 -13.84 -13.36
CA TYR A 184 14.24 -12.44 -13.81
C TYR A 184 15.37 -11.57 -13.22
N LEU A 185 15.65 -11.69 -11.92
CA LEU A 185 16.67 -10.85 -11.28
C LEU A 185 18.11 -11.28 -11.63
N ALA A 186 18.39 -12.59 -11.60
CA ALA A 186 19.75 -13.14 -11.70
C ALA A 186 20.20 -13.51 -13.13
N SER A 187 19.30 -13.58 -14.12
CA SER A 187 19.68 -13.77 -15.52
C SER A 187 20.54 -12.60 -16.03
N ARG A 188 21.58 -12.92 -16.81
CA ARG A 188 22.37 -11.93 -17.58
C ARG A 188 21.81 -11.69 -18.98
N ASN A 189 20.95 -12.59 -19.47
CA ASN A 189 20.33 -12.51 -20.78
C ASN A 189 19.01 -11.71 -20.71
N LEU A 190 18.92 -10.61 -21.47
CA LEU A 190 17.78 -9.70 -21.49
C LEU A 190 16.50 -10.34 -22.05
N ILE A 191 16.61 -11.31 -22.97
CA ILE A 191 15.47 -12.08 -23.48
C ILE A 191 14.90 -12.95 -22.36
N ASN A 192 15.76 -13.61 -21.58
CA ASN A 192 15.33 -14.39 -20.41
C ASN A 192 14.72 -13.50 -19.32
N GLN A 193 15.30 -12.33 -19.03
CA GLN A 193 14.70 -11.36 -18.10
C GLN A 193 13.30 -10.94 -18.57
N THR A 194 13.17 -10.50 -19.84
CA THR A 194 11.90 -10.03 -20.40
C THR A 194 10.85 -11.13 -20.44
N THR A 195 11.25 -12.35 -20.81
CA THR A 195 10.36 -13.54 -20.83
C THR A 195 9.92 -13.95 -19.42
N ALA A 196 10.82 -13.92 -18.44
CA ALA A 196 10.49 -14.19 -17.04
C ALA A 196 9.53 -13.12 -16.48
N LYS A 197 9.74 -11.84 -16.78
CA LYS A 197 8.83 -10.75 -16.37
C LYS A 197 7.43 -10.93 -16.95
N ALA A 198 7.31 -11.18 -18.26
CA ALA A 198 6.02 -11.45 -18.90
C ALA A 198 5.35 -12.72 -18.35
N THR A 199 6.13 -13.75 -18.07
CA THR A 199 5.66 -15.01 -17.46
C THR A 199 5.09 -14.79 -16.06
N LEU A 200 5.75 -13.96 -15.22
CA LEU A 200 5.24 -13.61 -13.89
C LEU A 200 3.87 -12.94 -13.97
N THR A 201 3.71 -11.94 -14.85
CA THR A 201 2.39 -11.31 -15.08
C THR A 201 1.34 -12.32 -15.53
N GLN A 202 1.68 -13.24 -16.44
CA GLN A 202 0.74 -14.28 -16.90
C GLN A 202 0.37 -15.28 -15.79
N MET A 203 1.34 -15.72 -14.97
CA MET A 203 1.09 -16.58 -13.81
C MET A 203 0.12 -15.92 -12.83
N LEU A 204 0.38 -14.66 -12.45
CA LEU A 204 -0.49 -13.91 -11.54
C LEU A 204 -1.90 -13.77 -12.12
N ASN A 205 -2.02 -13.28 -13.34
CA ASN A 205 -3.33 -13.06 -13.97
C ASN A 205 -4.15 -14.37 -14.02
N VAL A 206 -3.52 -15.52 -14.25
CA VAL A 206 -4.21 -16.83 -14.22
C VAL A 206 -4.57 -17.29 -12.81
N ILE A 207 -3.70 -17.12 -11.80
CA ILE A 207 -4.02 -17.45 -10.40
C ILE A 207 -5.25 -16.66 -9.92
N PHE A 208 -5.26 -15.34 -10.16
CA PHE A 208 -6.38 -14.48 -9.78
C PHE A 208 -7.63 -14.77 -10.60
N THR A 209 -7.52 -14.97 -11.92
CA THR A 209 -8.69 -15.32 -12.76
C THR A 209 -9.31 -16.66 -12.35
N ARG A 210 -8.51 -17.67 -11.98
CA ARG A 210 -9.02 -18.95 -11.46
C ARG A 210 -9.78 -18.76 -10.15
N MET A 211 -9.26 -17.98 -9.21
CA MET A 211 -9.92 -17.64 -7.95
C MET A 211 -11.29 -16.97 -8.17
N GLU A 212 -11.34 -15.91 -8.99
CA GLU A 212 -12.58 -15.18 -9.30
C GLU A 212 -13.59 -16.08 -10.02
N THR A 213 -13.14 -16.90 -10.98
CA THR A 213 -14.00 -17.83 -11.73
C THR A 213 -14.61 -18.89 -10.80
N GLN A 214 -13.83 -19.45 -9.88
CA GLN A 214 -14.30 -20.45 -8.92
C GLN A 214 -15.40 -19.88 -8.00
N ALA A 215 -15.17 -18.72 -7.40
CA ALA A 215 -16.17 -18.08 -6.54
C ALA A 215 -17.46 -17.71 -7.30
N ALA A 216 -17.34 -17.28 -8.56
CA ALA A 216 -18.50 -17.03 -9.42
C ALA A 216 -19.28 -18.30 -9.79
N LEU A 217 -18.65 -19.49 -9.78
CA LEU A 217 -19.34 -20.77 -9.91
C LEU A 217 -20.04 -21.15 -8.60
N GLU A 218 -19.33 -21.09 -7.46
CA GLU A 218 -19.87 -21.39 -6.13
C GLU A 218 -21.12 -20.53 -5.80
N ALA A 219 -21.07 -19.22 -6.05
CA ALA A 219 -22.21 -18.32 -5.86
C ALA A 219 -23.43 -18.70 -6.72
N ARG A 220 -23.20 -19.11 -7.98
CA ARG A 220 -24.27 -19.57 -8.89
C ARG A 220 -24.85 -20.93 -8.50
N GLU A 221 -24.13 -21.76 -7.76
CA GLU A 221 -24.67 -23.01 -7.23
C GLU A 221 -25.48 -22.78 -5.96
N GLN A 222 -24.98 -21.95 -5.04
CA GLN A 222 -25.72 -21.50 -3.85
C GLN A 222 -27.04 -20.80 -4.22
N GLU A 223 -27.06 -19.96 -5.27
CA GLU A 223 -28.30 -19.33 -5.71
C GLU A 223 -29.32 -20.36 -6.24
N LYS A 224 -28.89 -21.32 -7.07
CA LYS A 224 -29.77 -22.41 -7.57
C LYS A 224 -30.33 -23.25 -6.42
N GLU A 225 -29.54 -23.50 -5.39
CA GLU A 225 -29.99 -24.20 -4.19
C GLU A 225 -31.01 -23.37 -3.40
N ARG A 226 -30.76 -22.07 -3.20
CA ARG A 226 -31.71 -21.14 -2.56
C ARG A 226 -33.04 -21.07 -3.32
N GLN A 227 -33.00 -21.01 -4.66
CA GLN A 227 -34.18 -21.04 -5.52
C GLN A 227 -34.95 -22.38 -5.43
N ARG A 228 -34.26 -23.52 -5.36
CA ARG A 228 -34.88 -24.84 -5.15
C ARG A 228 -35.57 -24.96 -3.79
N LEU A 229 -34.93 -24.47 -2.72
CA LEU A 229 -35.51 -24.47 -1.38
C LEU A 229 -36.77 -23.59 -1.31
N GLN A 230 -36.77 -22.42 -1.97
CA GLN A 230 -37.96 -21.58 -2.10
C GLN A 230 -39.08 -22.26 -2.91
N GLN A 231 -38.77 -23.01 -3.97
CA GLN A 231 -39.77 -23.75 -4.74
C GLN A 231 -40.39 -24.94 -3.99
N GLN A 232 -39.67 -25.55 -3.04
CA GLN A 232 -40.25 -26.54 -2.11
C GLN A 232 -41.11 -25.90 -1.01
N ALA A 233 -40.93 -24.61 -0.71
CA ALA A 233 -41.63 -23.88 0.34
C ALA A 233 -42.92 -23.17 -0.15
N SER A 234 -43.79 -23.88 -0.88
CA SER A 234 -45.12 -23.38 -1.30
C SER A 234 -46.26 -24.08 -0.54
N PRO A 235 -47.36 -23.39 -0.15
CA PRO A 235 -48.36 -23.97 0.75
C PRO A 235 -49.25 -25.03 0.11
N LEU A 236 -49.61 -26.06 0.88
CA LEU A 236 -50.68 -27.00 0.54
C LEU A 236 -52.03 -26.25 0.41
N PRO A 237 -52.86 -26.56 -0.61
CA PRO A 237 -54.15 -25.91 -0.78
C PRO A 237 -55.10 -26.29 0.36
N SER A 238 -55.72 -25.28 0.97
CA SER A 238 -56.63 -25.44 2.09
C SER A 238 -57.86 -26.29 1.73
N ARG A 239 -58.09 -27.39 2.45
CA ARG A 239 -59.28 -28.25 2.31
C ARG A 239 -59.93 -28.51 3.67
N GLY A 240 -60.77 -27.56 4.10
CA GLY A 240 -61.56 -27.67 5.32
C GLY A 240 -62.87 -28.46 5.15
N SER A 241 -63.33 -29.06 6.26
CA SER A 241 -64.60 -29.79 6.43
C SER A 241 -64.74 -31.15 5.73
N GLY A 242 -64.99 -32.20 6.54
CA GLY A 242 -65.24 -33.58 6.08
C GLY A 242 -64.66 -34.67 6.99
N SER A 243 -65.36 -35.00 8.09
CA SER A 243 -65.08 -36.17 8.93
C SER A 243 -65.95 -37.38 8.51
N PRO A 244 -65.73 -38.64 8.96
CA PRO A 244 -64.82 -39.08 10.02
C PRO A 244 -63.94 -40.35 9.72
N ARG A 245 -63.20 -40.76 10.76
CA ARG A 245 -62.48 -42.04 11.00
C ARG A 245 -63.31 -43.31 10.67
N PRO A 246 -62.71 -44.50 10.39
CA PRO A 246 -61.92 -45.23 11.42
C PRO A 246 -60.73 -46.15 10.97
N SER A 247 -60.13 -46.79 11.99
CA SER A 247 -59.30 -48.03 11.99
C SER A 247 -57.85 -48.04 11.43
N CYS A 248 -56.90 -48.36 12.33
CA CYS A 248 -55.66 -49.11 12.05
C CYS A 248 -55.95 -50.64 12.10
N PRO A 249 -55.05 -51.57 11.70
CA PRO A 249 -53.89 -52.00 12.53
C PRO A 249 -52.52 -51.95 11.79
N LEU A 250 -51.39 -51.71 12.46
CA LEU A 250 -50.42 -52.67 13.06
C LEU A 250 -49.58 -53.52 12.07
N ASP A 251 -48.25 -53.28 12.14
CA ASP A 251 -47.14 -54.25 12.23
C ASP A 251 -46.86 -55.23 11.05
N GLN A 252 -45.65 -55.80 10.85
CA GLN A 252 -44.62 -56.20 11.82
C GLN A 252 -43.25 -56.52 11.14
N ASN A 253 -42.14 -56.48 11.89
CA ASN A 253 -40.79 -57.02 11.58
C ASN A 253 -40.00 -56.44 10.37
N GLY A 254 -38.66 -56.41 10.38
CA GLY A 254 -37.73 -56.63 11.50
C GLY A 254 -36.27 -56.93 11.08
N SER A 255 -35.31 -56.42 11.87
CA SER A 255 -33.93 -56.91 12.06
C SER A 255 -32.91 -57.01 10.88
N LEU A 256 -31.91 -56.11 10.92
CA LEU A 256 -30.46 -56.36 10.73
C LEU A 256 -29.92 -57.06 9.46
N SER A 257 -29.14 -56.30 8.65
CA SER A 257 -27.68 -56.45 8.39
C SER A 257 -27.02 -57.81 8.02
N PRO A 258 -25.85 -57.84 7.33
CA PRO A 258 -25.21 -56.82 6.47
C PRO A 258 -24.47 -57.34 5.19
N ALA A 259 -23.95 -56.38 4.39
CA ALA A 259 -22.68 -56.42 3.64
C ALA A 259 -22.50 -57.28 2.35
N ALA A 260 -21.39 -56.95 1.65
CA ALA A 260 -20.67 -57.66 0.57
C ALA A 260 -21.18 -57.56 -0.89
N SER A 261 -20.43 -56.74 -1.67
CA SER A 261 -19.82 -57.07 -2.98
C SER A 261 -20.67 -57.46 -4.22
N LEU A 262 -20.59 -56.60 -5.25
CA LEU A 262 -19.99 -56.81 -6.59
C LEU A 262 -19.91 -58.25 -7.20
N PRO A 263 -19.92 -58.41 -8.56
CA PRO A 263 -20.05 -57.42 -9.64
C PRO A 263 -20.95 -57.89 -10.85
N GLU A 264 -20.74 -57.27 -12.02
CA GLU A 264 -21.06 -57.73 -13.39
C GLU A 264 -22.51 -57.46 -13.90
N THR A 265 -22.68 -56.68 -14.98
CA THR A 265 -22.77 -57.04 -16.43
C THR A 265 -24.04 -57.84 -16.80
N SER A 266 -24.64 -57.72 -18.00
CA SER A 266 -24.18 -57.14 -19.27
C SER A 266 -25.32 -56.63 -20.19
N THR A 267 -24.96 -55.89 -21.24
CA THR A 267 -25.53 -55.86 -22.61
C THR A 267 -27.02 -56.18 -22.91
N THR A 268 -27.69 -55.22 -23.58
CA THR A 268 -28.54 -55.34 -24.82
C THR A 268 -29.68 -56.40 -24.88
N SER A 269 -30.69 -56.39 -25.77
CA SER A 269 -30.97 -55.68 -27.04
C SER A 269 -32.50 -55.67 -27.36
N ALA A 270 -32.88 -55.17 -28.55
CA ALA A 270 -34.09 -55.52 -29.32
C ALA A 270 -35.50 -54.94 -28.94
N THR A 271 -35.84 -53.85 -29.63
CA THR A 271 -37.13 -53.53 -30.30
C THR A 271 -37.78 -54.72 -31.05
N PRO A 272 -39.10 -54.73 -31.41
CA PRO A 272 -39.93 -53.60 -31.91
C PRO A 272 -41.37 -53.51 -31.32
N GLY A 273 -42.24 -52.56 -31.68
CA GLY A 273 -42.14 -51.37 -32.55
C GLY A 273 -43.39 -51.19 -33.45
N ASP A 274 -43.77 -49.95 -33.81
CA ASP A 274 -44.64 -49.69 -34.98
C ASP A 274 -44.63 -48.21 -35.46
N THR A 275 -45.06 -48.00 -36.71
CA THR A 275 -45.20 -46.71 -37.45
C THR A 275 -46.69 -46.45 -37.76
N PRO A 276 -47.19 -45.40 -38.48
CA PRO A 276 -46.58 -44.37 -39.37
C PRO A 276 -47.03 -42.92 -39.01
N ALA A 277 -46.90 -41.86 -39.84
CA ALA A 277 -45.85 -41.30 -40.72
C ALA A 277 -46.39 -39.94 -41.28
N ASP A 278 -45.54 -39.00 -41.72
CA ASP A 278 -45.66 -38.34 -43.04
C ASP A 278 -44.50 -37.36 -43.37
N THR A 279 -44.30 -37.05 -44.66
CA THR A 279 -43.29 -36.09 -45.18
C THR A 279 -43.74 -35.46 -46.52
N PRO A 280 -43.32 -34.22 -46.84
CA PRO A 280 -42.22 -33.99 -47.82
C PRO A 280 -41.29 -32.82 -47.40
N GLY A 281 -40.15 -32.46 -48.03
CA GLY A 281 -39.48 -32.80 -49.30
C GLY A 281 -39.04 -31.49 -50.02
N GLY A 282 -37.84 -31.29 -50.59
CA GLY A 282 -36.68 -32.18 -50.81
C GLY A 282 -35.38 -31.46 -51.25
N THR A 283 -34.47 -32.20 -51.92
CA THR A 283 -33.04 -31.97 -52.30
C THR A 283 -32.82 -31.21 -53.64
N PRO A 284 -31.59 -30.85 -54.18
CA PRO A 284 -30.28 -31.57 -54.08
C PRO A 284 -28.89 -30.84 -54.18
N SER A 285 -27.92 -31.31 -53.37
CA SER A 285 -26.68 -32.10 -53.67
C SER A 285 -25.70 -31.85 -54.86
N ILE A 286 -24.45 -32.41 -54.72
CA ILE A 286 -23.37 -32.73 -55.73
C ILE A 286 -22.47 -31.55 -56.17
N ASN A 287 -21.11 -31.60 -56.32
CA ASN A 287 -20.00 -32.58 -56.06
C ASN A 287 -18.65 -31.81 -55.82
N GLY A 288 -17.63 -32.34 -55.11
CA GLY A 288 -16.37 -32.95 -55.66
C GLY A 288 -15.12 -32.02 -55.56
N GLN A 289 -14.02 -32.32 -54.82
CA GLN A 289 -12.81 -33.11 -55.16
C GLN A 289 -11.96 -32.59 -56.37
N ALA A 290 -10.61 -32.51 -56.35
CA ALA A 290 -9.56 -32.69 -55.32
C ALA A 290 -8.13 -32.18 -55.77
N GLU A 291 -7.19 -32.07 -54.80
CA GLU A 291 -5.71 -32.32 -54.84
C GLU A 291 -4.64 -31.43 -55.57
N GLU A 292 -3.44 -31.40 -54.93
CA GLU A 292 -2.00 -31.13 -55.33
C GLU A 292 -1.59 -30.01 -56.33
N GLY A 293 -0.38 -29.38 -56.28
CA GLY A 293 0.72 -29.35 -55.28
C GLY A 293 2.10 -28.84 -55.82
N ARG A 294 2.89 -28.12 -54.99
CA ARG A 294 4.36 -27.77 -55.10
C ARG A 294 4.83 -26.83 -56.26
N ALA A 295 5.51 -25.68 -56.02
CA ALA A 295 6.95 -25.39 -55.78
C ALA A 295 7.55 -24.57 -56.98
N GLU A 296 8.66 -23.81 -56.96
CA GLU A 296 9.79 -23.57 -56.01
C GLU A 296 10.55 -22.23 -56.36
N GLU A 297 11.35 -21.66 -55.41
CA GLU A 297 12.57 -20.78 -55.57
C GLU A 297 12.55 -19.39 -56.31
N ASP A 298 13.42 -18.37 -56.07
CA ASP A 298 14.48 -18.06 -55.04
C ASP A 298 14.84 -16.52 -54.98
N GLY A 299 15.49 -16.05 -53.89
CA GLY A 299 16.25 -14.77 -53.74
C GLY A 299 15.45 -13.48 -53.44
N GLY A 300 15.94 -12.42 -52.75
CA GLY A 300 17.21 -12.14 -52.02
C GLY A 300 17.63 -10.65 -52.12
N THR A 301 18.32 -9.94 -51.19
CA THR A 301 18.72 -10.18 -49.77
C THR A 301 19.19 -8.84 -49.09
N GLN A 302 19.09 -8.72 -47.75
CA GLN A 302 19.89 -7.85 -46.82
C GLN A 302 19.55 -6.34 -46.55
N GLU A 303 20.14 -5.86 -45.44
CA GLU A 303 19.94 -4.67 -44.55
C GLU A 303 20.99 -3.54 -44.86
N PRO A 304 21.29 -2.45 -44.07
CA PRO A 304 20.68 -1.84 -42.85
C PRO A 304 20.69 -0.25 -42.72
N ASN A 305 20.22 0.25 -41.56
CA ASN A 305 20.67 1.38 -40.68
C ASN A 305 20.85 2.90 -41.08
N GLN A 306 20.30 3.73 -40.16
CA GLN A 306 20.85 4.92 -39.44
C GLN A 306 21.19 6.31 -40.08
N GLU A 307 20.53 7.34 -39.51
CA GLU A 307 21.05 8.60 -38.89
C GLU A 307 21.65 9.82 -39.68
N THR A 308 21.58 10.96 -38.97
CA THR A 308 22.38 12.22 -39.02
C THR A 308 22.17 13.32 -40.09
N GLN A 309 21.73 14.50 -39.61
CA GLN A 309 22.26 15.89 -39.85
C GLN A 309 22.23 16.47 -41.31
N THR A 310 22.32 17.78 -41.64
CA THR A 310 22.58 19.08 -40.93
C THR A 310 21.97 20.22 -41.80
N VAL A 311 21.29 21.26 -41.27
CA VAL A 311 21.74 22.66 -40.99
C VAL A 311 21.93 23.61 -42.21
N SER A 312 21.60 24.91 -42.01
CA SER A 312 21.83 26.11 -42.88
C SER A 312 21.00 26.22 -44.19
N ASP A 313 20.71 27.42 -44.75
CA ASP A 313 21.24 28.78 -44.48
C ASP A 313 20.19 29.92 -44.61
N ALA A 314 20.62 31.19 -44.45
CA ALA A 314 19.87 32.45 -44.55
C ALA A 314 19.66 32.93 -46.03
N SER A 315 19.24 34.16 -46.41
CA SER A 315 19.28 35.51 -45.80
C SER A 315 18.43 36.57 -46.55
N GLU A 316 18.53 37.83 -46.09
CA GLU A 316 18.28 39.14 -46.78
C GLU A 316 16.95 39.92 -46.58
N ALA A 317 17.13 41.24 -46.46
CA ALA A 317 16.18 42.36 -46.54
C ALA A 317 16.91 43.56 -47.20
N PRO A 318 16.24 44.62 -47.71
CA PRO A 318 16.15 45.88 -46.94
C PRO A 318 14.88 46.75 -47.22
N ALA A 319 14.84 48.00 -46.72
CA ALA A 319 13.63 48.86 -46.58
C ALA A 319 13.59 50.09 -47.57
N VAL A 320 12.94 51.27 -47.39
CA VAL A 320 12.72 52.10 -46.17
C VAL A 320 11.35 52.83 -46.01
N PRO A 321 10.98 53.93 -46.72
CA PRO A 321 10.45 55.10 -45.98
C PRO A 321 9.10 55.75 -46.42
N GLU A 322 8.74 56.81 -45.67
CA GLU A 322 7.68 57.85 -45.86
C GLU A 322 6.28 57.61 -45.24
N SER A 323 5.56 58.60 -44.68
CA SER A 323 5.93 59.95 -44.13
C SER A 323 4.82 60.52 -43.20
N GLU A 324 5.11 61.62 -42.49
CA GLU A 324 4.25 62.33 -41.49
C GLU A 324 3.37 63.45 -42.16
N PRO A 325 2.39 64.16 -41.50
CA PRO A 325 2.71 65.15 -40.42
C PRO A 325 1.62 65.62 -39.39
N ASP A 326 2.11 66.16 -38.27
CA ASP A 326 1.65 67.31 -37.42
C ASP A 326 0.22 67.47 -36.81
N GLY A 327 0.16 68.15 -35.66
CA GLY A 327 -1.02 68.54 -34.87
C GLY A 327 -0.67 68.92 -33.42
N ARG A 328 -0.73 70.22 -33.05
CA ARG A 328 0.04 70.79 -31.90
C ARG A 328 -0.72 71.89 -31.12
N VAL A 329 -0.15 72.35 -29.98
CA VAL A 329 -0.48 73.58 -29.19
C VAL A 329 -1.66 73.42 -28.19
N ALA A 330 -1.64 73.86 -26.91
CA ALA A 330 -0.57 74.32 -26.00
C ALA A 330 -1.03 74.32 -24.50
N GLN A 331 -0.10 74.59 -23.57
CA GLN A 331 -0.39 75.00 -22.16
C GLN A 331 -0.67 76.52 -22.07
N PRO A 332 -1.15 77.01 -20.91
CA PRO A 332 -0.21 77.76 -20.05
C PRO A 332 -0.40 77.54 -18.52
N ALA A 333 0.60 77.98 -17.74
CA ALA A 333 0.45 78.34 -16.31
C ALA A 333 -0.04 79.81 -16.20
N VAL A 334 -0.27 80.50 -15.08
CA VAL A 334 0.21 80.49 -13.67
C VAL A 334 -0.95 81.02 -12.75
N ASP A 335 -0.90 81.24 -11.43
CA ASP A 335 0.12 81.13 -10.36
C ASP A 335 -0.59 81.01 -8.96
N ASP A 336 0.16 81.18 -7.87
CA ASP A 336 -0.25 81.60 -6.50
C ASP A 336 -1.05 80.64 -5.58
N GLN A 337 -0.92 80.69 -4.24
CA GLN A 337 0.22 80.85 -3.31
C GLN A 337 -0.31 80.80 -1.85
N GLU A 338 0.33 80.06 -0.94
CA GLU A 338 0.70 80.47 0.45
C GLU A 338 1.13 79.28 1.34
N GLY A 339 2.29 79.40 1.99
CA GLY A 339 2.67 78.71 3.25
C GLY A 339 2.90 77.18 3.25
N GLY A 340 3.94 76.63 3.88
CA GLY A 340 5.11 77.26 4.50
C GLY A 340 5.84 76.34 5.49
N ALA A 341 7.18 76.39 5.47
CA ALA A 341 8.12 75.87 6.47
C ALA A 341 8.05 74.37 6.85
N ASP A 342 8.97 73.59 6.29
CA ASP A 342 9.56 72.40 6.94
C ASP A 342 10.96 72.81 7.47
N VAL A 343 11.34 72.41 8.69
CA VAL A 343 12.54 72.95 9.37
C VAL A 343 13.39 71.83 9.99
N GLN A 344 14.71 71.92 9.77
CA GLN A 344 15.69 70.90 10.10
C GLN A 344 16.73 71.43 11.12
N GLU A 345 16.60 71.06 12.39
CA GLU A 345 17.64 71.10 13.45
C GLU A 345 17.05 70.41 14.73
N GLY A 346 17.82 69.87 15.70
CA GLY A 346 19.26 69.62 15.72
C GLY A 346 19.86 69.61 17.15
N GLY A 347 20.41 68.48 17.60
CA GLY A 347 21.50 68.43 18.60
C GLY A 347 21.19 67.98 20.05
N ALA A 348 22.25 67.45 20.70
CA ALA A 348 22.46 67.16 22.15
C ALA A 348 21.56 66.09 22.81
N GLU A 349 22.04 65.18 23.66
CA GLU A 349 22.96 65.39 24.79
C GLU A 349 24.18 64.46 24.86
N VAL A 350 25.28 64.95 25.45
CA VAL A 350 26.55 64.21 25.66
C VAL A 350 27.26 64.68 26.95
N GLN A 351 27.84 63.72 27.69
CA GLN A 351 28.91 63.83 28.71
C GLN A 351 28.65 64.32 30.17
N VAL A 352 28.65 63.32 31.06
CA VAL A 352 29.68 63.06 32.11
C VAL A 352 29.93 64.11 33.21
N LYS A 353 29.80 63.63 34.47
CA LYS A 353 30.82 63.63 35.57
C LYS A 353 30.25 62.88 36.80
N VAL A 354 31.00 62.48 37.84
CA VAL A 354 32.34 61.84 38.03
C VAL A 354 32.54 61.63 39.54
N ASP A 355 33.44 60.73 39.94
CA ASP A 355 33.84 60.38 41.33
C ASP A 355 32.76 59.70 42.23
N GLY A 356 33.11 58.77 43.12
CA GLY A 356 34.42 58.11 43.29
C GLY A 356 34.56 57.41 44.66
N GLU A 357 35.44 56.39 44.72
CA GLU A 357 35.90 55.70 45.95
C GLU A 357 34.82 54.86 46.72
N LYS A 358 35.15 53.82 47.49
CA LYS A 358 36.43 53.15 47.81
C LYS A 358 36.21 51.70 48.28
N GLU A 359 37.13 50.80 47.90
CA GLU A 359 37.68 49.66 48.68
C GLU A 359 36.76 48.62 49.38
N PRO A 360 37.29 47.46 49.83
CA PRO A 360 38.42 46.69 49.28
C PRO A 360 38.08 45.19 49.10
N ASP A 361 38.63 44.56 48.06
CA ASP A 361 38.74 43.09 47.95
C ASP A 361 40.22 42.69 47.87
N PRO A 362 40.83 42.22 48.99
CA PRO A 362 42.20 41.76 49.01
C PRO A 362 42.31 40.22 49.06
N GLU A 363 43.02 39.66 48.07
CA GLU A 363 43.76 38.39 48.17
C GLU A 363 42.93 37.07 48.30
N LYS A 364 43.43 35.88 47.93
CA LYS A 364 44.74 35.45 47.40
C LYS A 364 44.54 34.23 46.45
N GLY A 365 45.56 33.91 45.66
CA GLY A 365 45.56 32.73 44.75
C GLY A 365 45.83 31.39 45.48
N PRO A 366 46.40 30.35 44.81
CA PRO A 366 47.33 30.47 43.68
C PRO A 366 46.89 29.78 42.37
N ALA A 367 47.37 30.32 41.26
CA ALA A 367 47.69 29.56 40.04
C ALA A 367 48.93 30.24 39.41
N VAL A 368 50.09 29.60 39.54
CA VAL A 368 51.41 30.13 39.16
C VAL A 368 52.18 28.98 38.53
N GLU A 369 52.30 29.06 37.20
CA GLU A 369 53.57 28.95 36.44
C GLU A 369 54.34 27.59 36.50
N ASP A 370 55.22 27.26 35.56
CA ASP A 370 56.02 28.17 34.73
C ASP A 370 56.31 27.67 33.29
N GLN A 371 56.97 28.57 32.56
CA GLN A 371 57.57 28.55 31.23
C GLN A 371 58.62 27.39 31.04
N THR A 372 59.36 27.19 29.93
CA THR A 372 59.77 28.09 28.83
C THR A 372 60.34 27.28 27.63
N LYS A 373 60.13 27.76 26.37
CA LYS A 373 61.07 27.80 25.21
C LYS A 373 61.84 26.53 24.72
N PRO A 374 62.56 26.56 23.57
CA PRO A 374 62.44 27.42 22.36
C PRO A 374 62.48 26.66 20.99
N GLU A 375 62.26 27.41 19.90
CA GLU A 375 62.98 27.50 18.58
C GLU A 375 64.02 26.42 18.15
N PRO A 376 64.36 26.27 16.83
CA PRO A 376 63.59 26.50 15.58
C PRO A 376 63.96 25.51 14.40
N GLU A 377 63.63 25.92 13.16
CA GLU A 377 64.38 25.70 11.88
C GLU A 377 64.45 24.33 11.13
N THR A 378 64.01 24.39 9.86
CA THR A 378 64.54 23.70 8.64
C THR A 378 64.48 22.15 8.53
N GLY A 379 64.67 21.63 7.31
CA GLY A 379 65.13 20.24 7.11
C GLY A 379 64.44 19.43 6.01
N GLN A 380 65.01 19.44 4.81
CA GLN A 380 64.63 18.66 3.63
C GLN A 380 64.63 17.12 3.77
N GLU A 381 63.74 16.48 2.99
CA GLU A 381 63.96 15.28 2.15
C GLU A 381 64.16 13.85 2.73
N LYS A 382 63.54 12.91 2.00
CA LYS A 382 63.97 11.54 1.58
C LYS A 382 63.62 10.28 2.41
N GLU A 383 63.00 9.35 1.66
CA GLU A 383 63.04 7.88 1.74
C GLU A 383 64.49 7.31 1.69
N PRO A 384 64.79 6.02 1.98
CA PRO A 384 63.89 4.84 1.89
C PRO A 384 64.05 3.72 2.96
N GLU A 385 63.35 2.59 2.71
CA GLU A 385 63.59 1.15 3.03
C GLU A 385 64.91 0.65 3.68
N PRO A 386 64.99 -0.59 4.25
CA PRO A 386 63.95 -1.55 4.73
C PRO A 386 64.28 -2.27 6.09
N GLU A 387 63.62 -3.42 6.36
CA GLU A 387 63.69 -4.35 7.53
C GLU A 387 65.08 -5.02 7.79
N PRO A 388 65.38 -5.64 8.98
CA PRO A 388 64.92 -7.02 9.31
C PRO A 388 64.81 -7.51 10.81
N GLU A 389 64.06 -8.61 11.01
CA GLU A 389 64.25 -9.84 11.86
C GLU A 389 64.47 -9.88 13.42
N SER A 390 63.47 -10.45 14.13
CA SER A 390 63.48 -11.69 15.00
C SER A 390 63.97 -11.79 16.48
N GLU A 391 63.12 -12.45 17.32
CA GLU A 391 63.35 -13.39 18.46
C GLU A 391 64.09 -12.96 19.78
N PRO A 392 64.03 -13.74 20.92
CA PRO A 392 63.38 -15.05 21.22
C PRO A 392 62.47 -15.11 22.51
N GLN A 393 62.05 -16.33 22.93
CA GLN A 393 61.16 -16.65 24.09
C GLN A 393 61.91 -16.91 25.45
N PRO A 394 61.22 -17.23 26.59
CA PRO A 394 60.83 -18.63 26.91
C PRO A 394 59.55 -18.90 27.80
N HIS A 395 58.98 -20.11 27.65
CA HIS A 395 58.26 -21.07 28.55
C HIS A 395 57.64 -20.66 29.94
N THR A 396 56.67 -21.38 30.56
CA THR A 396 56.47 -22.86 30.70
C THR A 396 55.03 -23.29 31.10
N GLU A 397 54.57 -24.48 30.65
CA GLU A 397 53.68 -25.52 31.26
C GLU A 397 52.41 -25.17 32.13
N ASN A 398 51.33 -25.96 32.20
CA ASN A 398 50.90 -27.31 31.71
C ASN A 398 49.33 -27.36 31.72
N ALA A 399 48.51 -28.36 31.33
CA ALA A 399 48.60 -29.75 30.82
C ALA A 399 47.31 -30.14 30.03
N HIS A 400 47.10 -31.42 29.70
CA HIS A 400 45.89 -32.00 29.05
C HIS A 400 45.54 -33.41 29.61
N PRO A 401 44.35 -33.99 29.32
CA PRO A 401 44.13 -34.92 28.17
C PRO A 401 42.99 -34.45 27.23
N GLU A 402 42.88 -34.76 25.93
CA GLU A 402 42.94 -36.03 25.13
C GLU A 402 41.54 -36.70 25.01
N ALA A 403 41.04 -37.15 23.84
CA ALA A 403 41.67 -37.63 22.60
C ALA A 403 41.04 -37.09 21.27
N ALA A 404 41.63 -37.49 20.12
CA ALA A 404 41.36 -37.02 18.75
C ALA A 404 40.79 -38.17 17.83
N PRO A 405 40.76 -38.16 16.45
CA PRO A 405 41.64 -37.47 15.48
C PRO A 405 41.01 -36.80 14.22
N SER A 406 41.92 -36.22 13.42
CA SER A 406 41.86 -35.41 12.18
C SER A 406 41.52 -36.22 10.89
N PRO A 407 41.58 -35.69 9.62
CA PRO A 407 42.27 -34.48 9.10
C PRO A 407 41.51 -33.56 8.09
N GLY A 408 42.12 -32.40 7.79
CA GLY A 408 41.89 -31.60 6.56
C GLY A 408 43.13 -31.66 5.64
N PRO A 409 43.49 -30.61 4.85
CA PRO A 409 42.77 -29.36 4.54
C PRO A 409 42.64 -29.08 3.01
N ALA A 410 41.89 -28.04 2.60
CA ALA A 410 41.92 -27.54 1.21
C ALA A 410 41.59 -26.04 1.07
N VAL A 411 42.58 -25.28 0.59
CA VAL A 411 42.55 -24.00 -0.17
C VAL A 411 41.30 -23.12 -0.07
N THR A 412 41.43 -21.96 0.59
CA THR A 412 40.52 -20.81 0.44
C THR A 412 40.75 -20.10 -0.90
N GLN A 413 39.68 -19.84 -1.66
CA GLN A 413 39.70 -18.92 -2.79
C GLN A 413 38.44 -18.03 -2.74
N GLN A 414 38.63 -16.70 -2.82
CA GLN A 414 37.55 -15.73 -2.64
C GLN A 414 36.63 -15.67 -3.88
N VAL A 415 35.32 -15.80 -3.67
CA VAL A 415 34.28 -15.44 -4.64
C VAL A 415 33.13 -14.76 -3.89
N ASN A 416 32.58 -13.69 -4.45
CA ASN A 416 31.56 -12.86 -3.79
C ASN A 416 30.27 -13.65 -3.47
N GLY A 417 29.65 -13.31 -2.35
CA GLY A 417 28.49 -14.01 -1.81
C GLY A 417 27.22 -13.87 -2.65
N ILE A 418 26.55 -14.99 -2.87
CA ILE A 418 25.10 -15.08 -3.07
C ILE A 418 24.58 -15.85 -1.85
N VAL A 419 23.69 -15.25 -1.07
CA VAL A 419 23.19 -15.86 0.18
C VAL A 419 22.10 -16.89 -0.16
N ASP A 420 22.23 -18.10 0.38
CA ASP A 420 21.41 -19.25 -0.01
C ASP A 420 20.12 -19.38 0.84
N ASP A 421 19.20 -18.42 0.68
CA ASP A 421 17.89 -18.40 1.36
C ASP A 421 16.82 -19.19 0.58
N ARG A 422 17.07 -20.50 0.39
CA ARG A 422 16.23 -21.35 -0.47
C ARG A 422 15.03 -22.01 0.21
N THR A 423 14.97 -22.04 1.54
CA THR A 423 13.96 -22.82 2.30
C THR A 423 13.28 -22.06 3.45
N THR A 424 13.91 -21.02 3.99
CA THR A 424 13.48 -20.32 5.20
C THR A 424 12.23 -19.46 4.99
N GLU A 425 12.26 -18.51 4.05
CA GLU A 425 11.14 -17.58 3.80
C GLU A 425 9.80 -18.26 3.43
N SER A 426 9.81 -19.47 2.86
CA SER A 426 8.57 -20.17 2.46
C SER A 426 7.78 -20.68 3.67
N SER A 427 8.50 -21.15 4.70
CA SER A 427 7.90 -21.73 5.90
C SER A 427 7.31 -20.67 6.82
N THR A 428 8.01 -19.54 6.98
CA THR A 428 7.51 -18.38 7.74
C THR A 428 6.30 -17.73 7.08
N ASP A 429 6.23 -17.68 5.74
CA ASP A 429 5.04 -17.21 5.04
C ASP A 429 3.78 -18.05 5.37
N ILE A 430 3.89 -19.37 5.48
CA ILE A 430 2.74 -20.22 5.85
C ILE A 430 2.32 -19.95 7.31
N LEU A 431 3.28 -19.92 8.23
CA LEU A 431 3.01 -19.68 9.66
C LEU A 431 2.39 -18.30 9.93
N ASP A 432 2.83 -17.24 9.23
CA ASP A 432 2.21 -15.91 9.29
C ASP A 432 0.72 -15.93 8.85
N ALA A 433 0.37 -16.77 7.88
CA ALA A 433 -1.00 -16.89 7.37
C ALA A 433 -1.91 -17.70 8.32
N GLU A 434 -1.33 -18.48 9.23
CA GLU A 434 -2.03 -19.23 10.26
C GLU A 434 -2.15 -18.43 11.56
N ALA A 435 -1.14 -17.62 11.92
CA ALA A 435 -1.21 -16.67 13.03
C ALA A 435 -2.35 -15.66 12.89
N MET A 436 -2.64 -15.20 11.66
CA MET A 436 -3.77 -14.30 11.35
C MET A 436 -5.16 -14.96 11.51
N GLN A 437 -5.24 -16.26 11.79
CA GLN A 437 -6.49 -16.98 12.08
C GLN A 437 -6.71 -17.15 13.60
N GLY A 438 -5.90 -16.47 14.44
CA GLY A 438 -5.90 -16.56 15.90
C GLY A 438 -7.05 -15.85 16.61
N GLY A 439 -8.31 -16.08 16.20
CA GLY A 439 -9.48 -15.55 16.91
C GLY A 439 -10.78 -16.26 16.53
N PRO A 440 -11.77 -16.35 17.44
CA PRO A 440 -13.02 -17.09 17.19
C PRO A 440 -13.93 -16.47 16.11
N THR A 441 -13.56 -15.31 15.56
CA THR A 441 -14.31 -14.56 14.54
C THR A 441 -13.46 -14.11 13.35
N THR A 442 -12.23 -14.63 13.17
CA THR A 442 -11.38 -14.27 12.03
C THR A 442 -11.92 -14.86 10.72
N ALA A 443 -12.01 -14.05 9.67
CA ALA A 443 -12.38 -14.52 8.33
C ALA A 443 -11.45 -15.67 7.86
N ARG A 444 -12.02 -16.61 7.11
CA ARG A 444 -11.30 -17.76 6.53
C ARG A 444 -11.50 -17.77 5.03
N PHE A 445 -10.50 -18.23 4.28
CA PHE A 445 -10.65 -18.54 2.87
C PHE A 445 -11.68 -19.65 2.69
N SER A 446 -12.65 -19.44 1.81
CA SER A 446 -13.64 -20.45 1.43
C SER A 446 -13.05 -21.53 0.51
N HIS A 447 -12.06 -21.16 -0.31
CA HIS A 447 -11.44 -22.05 -1.29
C HIS A 447 -9.92 -21.88 -1.36
N ILE A 448 -9.20 -22.96 -1.68
CA ILE A 448 -7.72 -22.98 -1.71
C ILE A 448 -7.13 -21.95 -2.69
N LEU A 449 -7.78 -21.71 -3.82
CA LEU A 449 -7.38 -20.69 -4.81
C LEU A 449 -7.35 -19.26 -4.22
N GLN A 450 -8.14 -18.95 -3.19
CA GLN A 450 -8.07 -17.66 -2.48
C GLN A 450 -6.82 -17.59 -1.60
N LYS A 451 -6.46 -18.70 -0.94
CA LYS A 451 -5.21 -18.82 -0.16
C LYS A 451 -3.99 -18.70 -1.09
N ASP A 452 -4.02 -19.32 -2.27
CA ASP A 452 -2.98 -19.22 -3.30
C ASP A 452 -2.76 -17.75 -3.73
N ALA A 453 -3.83 -17.06 -4.13
CA ALA A 453 -3.77 -15.65 -4.53
C ALA A 453 -3.28 -14.73 -3.39
N PHE A 454 -3.74 -14.96 -2.16
CA PHE A 454 -3.35 -14.20 -0.97
C PHE A 454 -1.87 -14.35 -0.64
N LEU A 455 -1.37 -15.59 -0.63
CA LEU A 455 0.04 -15.89 -0.34
C LEU A 455 0.97 -15.19 -1.33
N VAL A 456 0.63 -15.25 -2.62
CA VAL A 456 1.42 -14.60 -3.67
C VAL A 456 1.34 -13.07 -3.58
N PHE A 457 0.16 -12.50 -3.34
CA PHE A 457 -0.02 -11.05 -3.14
C PHE A 457 0.81 -10.53 -1.95
N ARG A 458 0.74 -11.19 -0.81
CA ARG A 458 1.51 -10.82 0.39
C ARG A 458 3.02 -10.96 0.15
N SER A 459 3.46 -12.01 -0.56
CA SER A 459 4.88 -12.17 -0.93
C SER A 459 5.38 -11.00 -1.78
N LEU A 460 4.60 -10.54 -2.77
CA LEU A 460 4.95 -9.37 -3.58
C LEU A 460 4.98 -8.07 -2.75
N CYS A 461 4.05 -7.89 -1.81
CA CYS A 461 4.09 -6.77 -0.86
C CYS A 461 5.38 -6.81 -0.02
N LYS A 462 5.69 -7.93 0.64
CA LYS A 462 6.93 -8.13 1.42
C LYS A 462 8.19 -7.84 0.59
N LEU A 463 8.26 -8.31 -0.65
CA LEU A 463 9.39 -8.05 -1.55
C LEU A 463 9.51 -6.57 -1.92
N SER A 464 8.41 -5.87 -2.18
CA SER A 464 8.41 -4.43 -2.45
C SER A 464 8.85 -3.58 -1.24
N MET A 465 8.77 -4.10 -0.01
CA MET A 465 9.14 -3.40 1.23
C MET A 465 10.63 -3.48 1.58
N LYS A 466 11.39 -4.43 1.01
CA LYS A 466 12.82 -4.60 1.31
C LYS A 466 13.57 -3.26 1.07
N PRO A 467 14.50 -2.87 1.97
CA PRO A 467 15.24 -1.63 1.84
C PRO A 467 16.18 -1.66 0.62
N LEU A 468 16.61 -0.48 0.17
CA LEU A 468 17.76 -0.35 -0.73
C LEU A 468 19.04 -0.25 0.13
N ALA A 469 20.21 -0.52 -0.46
CA ALA A 469 21.48 -0.40 0.23
C ALA A 469 21.85 1.08 0.50
N ASP A 470 22.66 1.32 1.54
CA ASP A 470 23.10 2.67 1.92
C ASP A 470 24.00 3.30 0.86
N GLY A 471 23.52 4.38 0.23
CA GLY A 471 24.24 5.15 -0.78
C GLY A 471 23.34 5.67 -1.90
N PRO A 472 23.92 6.17 -3.00
CA PRO A 472 23.17 6.47 -4.21
C PRO A 472 22.57 5.18 -4.80
N PRO A 473 21.27 5.16 -5.16
CA PRO A 473 20.63 3.96 -5.68
C PRO A 473 21.17 3.60 -7.08
N ASP A 474 21.83 2.43 -7.20
CA ASP A 474 22.27 1.89 -8.49
C ASP A 474 21.06 1.33 -9.28
N PRO A 475 20.76 1.84 -10.49
CA PRO A 475 19.72 1.31 -11.38
C PRO A 475 19.86 -0.19 -11.72
N LYS A 476 21.06 -0.77 -11.60
CA LYS A 476 21.33 -2.18 -11.92
C LYS A 476 21.26 -3.11 -10.70
N SER A 477 21.17 -2.57 -9.49
CA SER A 477 21.11 -3.32 -8.23
C SER A 477 20.00 -4.38 -8.22
N HIS A 478 20.22 -5.47 -7.46
CA HIS A 478 19.22 -6.54 -7.35
C HIS A 478 17.99 -6.04 -6.60
N GLU A 479 18.22 -5.20 -5.59
CA GLU A 479 17.27 -4.64 -4.64
C GLU A 479 16.30 -3.68 -5.33
N LEU A 480 16.80 -2.77 -6.16
CA LEU A 480 15.94 -1.83 -6.89
C LEU A 480 15.15 -2.53 -8.00
N ARG A 481 15.79 -3.42 -8.78
CA ARG A 481 15.07 -4.22 -9.80
C ARG A 481 13.99 -5.11 -9.18
N SER A 482 14.26 -5.70 -8.01
CA SER A 482 13.30 -6.44 -7.18
C SER A 482 12.12 -5.57 -6.74
N LYS A 483 12.40 -4.37 -6.20
CA LYS A 483 11.36 -3.42 -5.77
C LYS A 483 10.48 -2.97 -6.94
N VAL A 484 11.08 -2.56 -8.06
CA VAL A 484 10.38 -2.09 -9.27
C VAL A 484 9.50 -3.18 -9.87
N VAL A 485 10.01 -4.41 -10.05
CA VAL A 485 9.18 -5.49 -10.61
C VAL A 485 8.07 -5.92 -9.65
N SER A 486 8.32 -5.93 -8.33
CA SER A 486 7.27 -6.23 -7.33
C SER A 486 6.12 -5.22 -7.41
N LEU A 487 6.41 -3.92 -7.49
CA LEU A 487 5.40 -2.88 -7.64
C LEU A 487 4.65 -2.99 -8.97
N GLN A 488 5.33 -3.29 -10.08
CA GLN A 488 4.69 -3.51 -11.39
C GLN A 488 3.76 -4.72 -11.40
N LEU A 489 4.13 -5.81 -10.71
CA LEU A 489 3.29 -7.00 -10.56
C LEU A 489 2.08 -6.74 -9.65
N LEU A 490 2.25 -5.99 -8.55
CA LEU A 490 1.15 -5.55 -7.68
C LEU A 490 0.16 -4.65 -8.44
N LEU A 491 0.65 -3.69 -9.24
CA LEU A 491 -0.17 -2.82 -10.08
C LEU A 491 -1.01 -3.65 -11.07
N SER A 492 -0.40 -4.64 -11.74
CA SER A 492 -1.11 -5.54 -12.66
C SER A 492 -2.23 -6.34 -11.97
N VAL A 493 -2.00 -6.83 -10.75
CA VAL A 493 -3.00 -7.56 -9.95
C VAL A 493 -4.16 -6.64 -9.55
N LEU A 494 -3.88 -5.39 -9.17
CA LEU A 494 -4.91 -4.42 -8.77
C LEU A 494 -5.74 -3.90 -9.95
N GLN A 495 -5.11 -3.72 -11.11
CA GLN A 495 -5.81 -3.37 -12.36
C GLN A 495 -6.67 -4.54 -12.87
N GLY A 496 -6.22 -5.78 -12.66
CA GLY A 496 -6.98 -7.01 -12.93
C GLY A 496 -7.93 -7.45 -11.81
N ALA A 497 -8.16 -6.63 -10.78
CA ALA A 497 -8.94 -7.01 -9.61
C ALA A 497 -10.39 -7.37 -9.94
N GLY A 498 -10.82 -8.60 -9.65
CA GLY A 498 -12.22 -9.03 -9.75
C GLY A 498 -13.03 -8.77 -8.48
N PRO A 499 -14.32 -9.16 -8.45
CA PRO A 499 -15.22 -8.91 -7.32
C PRO A 499 -14.74 -9.50 -5.99
N VAL A 500 -14.16 -10.71 -5.97
CA VAL A 500 -13.67 -11.35 -4.74
C VAL A 500 -12.48 -10.57 -4.19
N PHE A 501 -11.50 -10.26 -5.02
CA PHE A 501 -10.31 -9.53 -4.58
C PHE A 501 -10.63 -8.12 -4.08
N ARG A 502 -11.65 -7.46 -4.65
CA ARG A 502 -12.14 -6.14 -4.22
C ARG A 502 -12.84 -6.16 -2.85
N THR A 503 -13.63 -7.20 -2.55
CA THR A 503 -14.62 -7.17 -1.45
C THR A 503 -14.36 -8.15 -0.30
N HIS A 504 -13.65 -9.26 -0.53
CA HIS A 504 -13.47 -10.31 0.47
C HIS A 504 -12.47 -9.86 1.55
N GLU A 505 -12.88 -9.97 2.82
CA GLU A 505 -12.23 -9.31 3.96
C GLU A 505 -10.73 -9.61 4.08
N MET A 506 -10.29 -10.85 3.83
CA MET A 506 -8.87 -11.22 3.87
C MET A 506 -8.01 -10.45 2.87
N PHE A 507 -8.54 -10.09 1.69
CA PHE A 507 -7.81 -9.28 0.70
C PHE A 507 -7.83 -7.80 1.05
N VAL A 508 -8.96 -7.29 1.54
CA VAL A 508 -9.06 -5.92 2.07
C VAL A 508 -8.08 -5.70 3.23
N ASN A 509 -8.02 -6.64 4.19
CA ASN A 509 -7.08 -6.60 5.30
C ASN A 509 -5.63 -6.76 4.83
N ALA A 510 -5.35 -7.60 3.82
CA ALA A 510 -4.02 -7.69 3.22
C ALA A 510 -3.58 -6.39 2.52
N ILE A 511 -4.51 -5.68 1.87
CA ILE A 511 -4.25 -4.37 1.26
C ILE A 511 -3.91 -3.36 2.36
N LYS A 512 -4.71 -3.27 3.43
CA LYS A 512 -4.45 -2.37 4.57
C LYS A 512 -3.11 -2.66 5.26
N GLN A 513 -2.82 -3.92 5.58
CA GLN A 513 -1.69 -4.32 6.42
C GLN A 513 -0.37 -4.47 5.68
N TYR A 514 -0.38 -4.88 4.40
CA TYR A 514 0.83 -5.11 3.63
C TYR A 514 1.02 -4.10 2.50
N LEU A 515 0.00 -3.86 1.67
CA LEU A 515 0.16 -2.99 0.49
C LEU A 515 0.25 -1.51 0.87
N CYS A 516 -0.68 -1.00 1.68
CA CYS A 516 -0.68 0.40 2.10
C CYS A 516 0.59 0.74 2.91
N VAL A 517 1.06 -0.18 3.76
CA VAL A 517 2.31 -0.04 4.53
C VAL A 517 3.57 -0.14 3.65
N ALA A 518 3.51 -0.89 2.52
CA ALA A 518 4.57 -0.85 1.52
C ALA A 518 4.59 0.48 0.74
N LEU A 519 3.41 0.99 0.38
CA LEU A 519 3.24 2.24 -0.33
C LEU A 519 3.56 3.47 0.52
N SER A 520 3.36 3.45 1.84
CA SER A 520 3.76 4.57 2.71
C SER A 520 5.29 4.71 2.83
N LYS A 521 6.04 3.62 2.56
CA LYS A 521 7.51 3.63 2.47
C LYS A 521 8.02 3.94 1.07
N ASN A 522 7.39 3.38 0.03
CA ASN A 522 7.84 3.55 -1.36
C ASN A 522 7.31 4.86 -1.98
N GLY A 523 6.20 5.41 -1.47
CA GLY A 523 5.58 6.68 -1.87
C GLY A 523 6.33 7.94 -1.42
N VAL A 524 7.51 7.79 -0.82
CA VAL A 524 8.47 8.89 -0.52
C VAL A 524 9.88 8.51 -0.95
N SER A 525 9.99 7.55 -1.88
CA SER A 525 11.26 7.08 -2.43
C SER A 525 11.91 8.17 -3.29
N SER A 526 13.18 8.48 -3.01
CA SER A 526 14.00 9.38 -3.83
C SER A 526 14.35 8.85 -5.24
N VAL A 527 13.91 7.64 -5.58
CA VAL A 527 13.96 7.07 -6.95
C VAL A 527 12.62 7.31 -7.66
N PRO A 528 12.58 8.10 -8.75
CA PRO A 528 11.34 8.43 -9.47
C PRO A 528 10.52 7.21 -9.91
N ASP A 529 11.11 6.19 -10.52
CA ASP A 529 10.41 4.96 -10.96
C ASP A 529 9.60 4.29 -9.82
N VAL A 530 10.16 4.27 -8.61
CA VAL A 530 9.54 3.66 -7.42
C VAL A 530 8.40 4.54 -6.92
N PHE A 531 8.58 5.86 -6.97
CA PHE A 531 7.55 6.83 -6.61
C PHE A 531 6.38 6.80 -7.62
N GLU A 532 6.66 6.81 -8.93
CA GLU A 532 5.63 6.75 -9.98
C GLU A 532 4.77 5.50 -9.86
N LEU A 533 5.39 4.33 -9.67
CA LEU A 533 4.67 3.08 -9.47
C LEU A 533 3.83 3.12 -8.19
N SER A 534 4.31 3.76 -7.12
CA SER A 534 3.54 3.93 -5.88
C SER A 534 2.31 4.83 -6.09
N LEU A 535 2.45 5.90 -6.87
CA LEU A 535 1.33 6.79 -7.25
C LEU A 535 0.32 6.08 -8.16
N ALA A 536 0.78 5.30 -9.14
CA ALA A 536 -0.07 4.52 -10.03
C ALA A 536 -0.86 3.42 -9.29
N ILE A 537 -0.23 2.77 -8.30
CA ILE A 537 -0.90 1.83 -7.41
C ILE A 537 -1.94 2.57 -6.55
N PHE A 538 -1.61 3.73 -5.97
CA PHE A 538 -2.56 4.52 -5.18
C PHE A 538 -3.80 4.94 -5.99
N LEU A 539 -3.62 5.40 -7.24
CA LEU A 539 -4.74 5.71 -8.15
C LEU A 539 -5.64 4.49 -8.38
N THR A 540 -5.05 3.30 -8.51
CA THR A 540 -5.79 2.04 -8.68
C THR A 540 -6.55 1.65 -7.40
N LEU A 541 -5.94 1.86 -6.23
CA LEU A 541 -6.60 1.67 -4.93
C LEU A 541 -7.78 2.64 -4.75
N LEU A 542 -7.62 3.91 -5.12
CA LEU A 542 -8.69 4.90 -5.04
C LEU A 542 -9.86 4.57 -5.99
N SER A 543 -9.56 4.08 -7.20
CA SER A 543 -10.58 3.69 -8.19
C SER A 543 -11.36 2.42 -7.81
N HIS A 544 -10.77 1.47 -7.09
CA HIS A 544 -11.36 0.13 -6.91
C HIS A 544 -11.60 -0.28 -5.44
N PHE A 545 -10.98 0.40 -4.48
CA PHE A 545 -10.96 0.00 -3.07
C PHE A 545 -11.26 1.17 -2.09
N LYS A 546 -11.58 2.39 -2.57
CA LYS A 546 -11.81 3.58 -1.71
C LYS A 546 -12.78 3.33 -0.55
N VAL A 547 -13.85 2.57 -0.81
CA VAL A 547 -14.89 2.19 0.17
C VAL A 547 -14.37 1.42 1.38
N HIS A 548 -13.16 0.85 1.30
CA HIS A 548 -12.51 0.12 2.38
C HIS A 548 -11.32 0.85 3.01
N LEU A 549 -10.89 1.99 2.44
CA LEU A 549 -9.57 2.59 2.68
C LEU A 549 -9.62 4.03 3.21
N LYS A 550 -10.73 4.48 3.81
CA LYS A 550 -10.91 5.86 4.31
C LYS A 550 -9.68 6.39 5.08
N MET A 551 -9.30 5.70 6.17
CA MET A 551 -8.18 6.13 7.01
C MET A 551 -6.83 6.10 6.27
N GLN A 552 -6.62 5.12 5.38
CA GLN A 552 -5.40 4.99 4.59
C GLN A 552 -5.28 6.12 3.56
N ILE A 553 -6.38 6.49 2.90
CA ILE A 553 -6.45 7.60 1.95
C ILE A 553 -6.11 8.92 2.66
N GLU A 554 -6.63 9.16 3.86
CA GLU A 554 -6.25 10.34 4.64
C GLU A 554 -4.74 10.40 4.87
N VAL A 555 -4.11 9.30 5.33
CA VAL A 555 -2.65 9.26 5.55
C VAL A 555 -1.88 9.54 4.25
N PHE A 556 -2.30 8.99 3.10
CA PHE A 556 -1.65 9.28 1.80
C PHE A 556 -1.76 10.74 1.38
N PHE A 557 -2.94 11.35 1.50
CA PHE A 557 -3.12 12.76 1.16
C PHE A 557 -2.36 13.67 2.14
N ARG A 558 -2.50 13.44 3.44
CA ARG A 558 -2.05 14.34 4.51
C ARG A 558 -0.55 14.29 4.78
N GLU A 559 0.06 13.10 4.72
CA GLU A 559 1.47 12.87 5.09
C GLU A 559 2.41 12.72 3.88
N ILE A 560 1.87 12.55 2.67
CA ILE A 560 2.67 12.34 1.45
C ILE A 560 2.32 13.40 0.40
N PHE A 561 1.08 13.44 -0.12
CA PHE A 561 0.78 14.36 -1.24
C PHE A 561 0.87 15.83 -0.84
N LEU A 562 0.11 16.25 0.17
CA LEU A 562 0.10 17.64 0.63
C LEU A 562 1.46 18.04 1.20
N THR A 563 2.09 17.17 2.01
CA THR A 563 3.41 17.46 2.58
C THR A 563 4.52 17.61 1.52
N ILE A 564 4.52 16.80 0.45
CA ILE A 564 5.48 16.98 -0.66
C ILE A 564 5.27 18.32 -1.37
N LEU A 565 4.03 18.80 -1.49
CA LEU A 565 3.70 20.11 -2.08
C LEU A 565 4.03 21.29 -1.16
N GLU A 566 3.70 21.21 0.13
CA GLU A 566 3.94 22.24 1.15
C GLU A 566 5.45 22.39 1.45
N THR A 567 6.16 21.29 1.66
CA THR A 567 7.56 21.30 2.08
C THR A 567 8.47 21.91 1.00
N SER A 568 9.37 22.79 1.42
CA SER A 568 10.26 23.49 0.49
C SER A 568 11.44 22.62 0.00
N SER A 569 11.94 21.67 0.80
CA SER A 569 13.10 20.84 0.39
C SER A 569 12.85 20.04 -0.90
N SER A 570 11.61 19.58 -1.11
CA SER A 570 11.14 18.70 -2.19
C SER A 570 11.65 19.07 -3.58
N SER A 571 11.98 18.05 -4.38
CA SER A 571 12.41 18.26 -5.77
C SER A 571 11.23 18.63 -6.69
N PHE A 572 11.53 19.38 -7.76
CA PHE A 572 10.56 19.71 -8.81
C PHE A 572 9.84 18.46 -9.35
N GLU A 573 10.58 17.38 -9.57
CA GLU A 573 10.08 16.11 -10.10
C GLU A 573 9.02 15.47 -9.18
N HIS A 574 9.28 15.43 -7.87
CA HIS A 574 8.30 14.89 -6.91
C HIS A 574 7.04 15.76 -6.85
N LYS A 575 7.18 17.10 -6.78
CA LYS A 575 6.02 18.01 -6.83
C LYS A 575 5.22 17.85 -8.13
N TRP A 576 5.91 17.77 -9.27
CA TRP A 576 5.31 17.57 -10.58
C TRP A 576 4.49 16.27 -10.65
N MET A 577 5.06 15.14 -10.22
CA MET A 577 4.37 13.84 -10.19
C MET A 577 3.17 13.82 -9.23
N VAL A 578 3.25 14.51 -8.09
CA VAL A 578 2.13 14.68 -7.17
C VAL A 578 1.02 15.52 -7.81
N ILE A 579 1.30 16.69 -8.39
CA ILE A 579 0.25 17.51 -9.06
C ILE A 579 -0.34 16.75 -10.25
N GLN A 580 0.45 16.02 -11.05
CA GLN A 580 -0.09 15.17 -12.12
C GLN A 580 -1.05 14.09 -11.57
N THR A 581 -0.71 13.47 -10.44
CA THR A 581 -1.55 12.46 -9.77
C THR A 581 -2.83 13.08 -9.23
N LEU A 582 -2.73 14.22 -8.53
CA LEU A 582 -3.88 14.98 -8.03
C LEU A 582 -4.77 15.48 -9.17
N THR A 583 -4.21 15.87 -10.32
CA THR A 583 -4.99 16.27 -11.51
C THR A 583 -5.83 15.11 -12.05
N ARG A 584 -5.30 13.88 -12.03
CA ARG A 584 -6.06 12.67 -12.40
C ARG A 584 -7.19 12.35 -11.41
N ILE A 585 -6.95 12.56 -10.10
CA ILE A 585 -7.99 12.40 -9.07
C ILE A 585 -9.06 13.48 -9.23
N CYS A 586 -8.65 14.73 -9.44
CA CYS A 586 -9.51 15.88 -9.67
C CYS A 586 -10.13 15.95 -11.08
N ALA A 587 -10.10 14.84 -11.82
CA ALA A 587 -10.83 14.64 -13.08
C ALA A 587 -12.00 13.64 -12.92
N ASP A 588 -12.17 13.02 -11.73
CA ASP A 588 -13.34 12.23 -11.35
C ASP A 588 -14.23 13.06 -10.40
N ALA A 589 -15.40 13.48 -10.90
CA ALA A 589 -16.33 14.29 -10.13
C ALA A 589 -16.87 13.58 -8.87
N GLN A 590 -17.11 12.27 -8.94
CA GLN A 590 -17.48 11.48 -7.76
C GLN A 590 -16.35 11.49 -6.74
N CYS A 591 -15.10 11.31 -7.17
CA CYS A 591 -13.97 11.30 -6.24
C CYS A 591 -13.74 12.67 -5.57
N VAL A 592 -13.95 13.78 -6.27
CA VAL A 592 -13.79 15.13 -5.70
C VAL A 592 -14.85 15.40 -4.61
N VAL A 593 -16.11 15.02 -4.83
CA VAL A 593 -17.17 15.19 -3.81
C VAL A 593 -17.03 14.17 -2.68
N ASP A 594 -16.67 12.92 -2.98
CA ASP A 594 -16.40 11.89 -1.95
C ASP A 594 -15.28 12.35 -0.99
N ILE A 595 -14.23 13.04 -1.46
CA ILE A 595 -13.17 13.55 -0.58
C ILE A 595 -13.74 14.61 0.39
N TYR A 596 -14.55 15.55 -0.10
CA TYR A 596 -15.18 16.55 0.77
C TYR A 596 -16.11 15.92 1.82
N VAL A 597 -16.99 15.00 1.40
CA VAL A 597 -17.98 14.36 2.28
C VAL A 597 -17.32 13.44 3.33
N ASN A 598 -16.23 12.74 3.00
CA ASN A 598 -15.61 11.79 3.92
C ASN A 598 -14.58 12.39 4.88
N TYR A 599 -13.95 13.52 4.57
CA TYR A 599 -12.82 14.04 5.34
C TYR A 599 -13.08 15.45 5.86
N ASP A 600 -13.39 16.40 4.98
CA ASP A 600 -13.70 17.78 5.38
C ASP A 600 -14.99 17.84 6.22
N CYS A 601 -15.99 17.00 5.90
CA CYS A 601 -17.24 16.88 6.66
C CYS A 601 -17.24 15.75 7.72
N ASP A 602 -16.06 15.31 8.19
CA ASP A 602 -15.91 14.45 9.37
C ASP A 602 -15.13 15.22 10.46
N LEU A 603 -15.65 15.23 11.69
CA LEU A 603 -15.05 15.97 12.81
C LEU A 603 -13.65 15.49 13.19
N ASN A 604 -13.32 14.22 12.89
CA ASN A 604 -12.10 13.54 13.35
C ASN A 604 -11.02 13.40 12.27
N ALA A 605 -11.35 13.71 11.01
CA ALA A 605 -10.43 13.61 9.87
C ALA A 605 -9.88 15.00 9.48
N ALA A 606 -8.77 15.05 8.74
CA ALA A 606 -8.25 16.30 8.18
C ALA A 606 -9.17 16.91 7.10
N ASN A 607 -9.15 18.25 6.94
CA ASN A 607 -9.73 18.93 5.77
C ASN A 607 -8.82 18.71 4.55
N ILE A 608 -9.06 17.63 3.79
CA ILE A 608 -8.24 17.24 2.63
C ILE A 608 -8.57 18.11 1.41
N PHE A 609 -9.86 18.30 1.12
CA PHE A 609 -10.31 19.09 -0.02
C PHE A 609 -9.90 20.57 0.14
N GLU A 610 -10.11 21.13 1.33
CA GLU A 610 -9.74 22.51 1.64
C GLU A 610 -8.23 22.76 1.55
N ARG A 611 -7.38 21.89 2.12
CA ARG A 611 -5.92 22.00 1.96
C ARG A 611 -5.49 21.84 0.50
N LEU A 612 -6.04 20.85 -0.21
CA LEU A 612 -5.74 20.60 -1.62
C LEU A 612 -5.97 21.84 -2.50
N VAL A 613 -7.11 22.51 -2.36
CA VAL A 613 -7.39 23.75 -3.12
C VAL A 613 -6.44 24.88 -2.70
N ASN A 614 -6.17 25.04 -1.40
CA ASN A 614 -5.26 26.06 -0.89
C ASN A 614 -3.81 25.87 -1.39
N ASP A 615 -3.28 24.65 -1.38
CA ASP A 615 -1.91 24.38 -1.81
C ASP A 615 -1.73 24.48 -3.33
N LEU A 616 -2.70 23.98 -4.09
CA LEU A 616 -2.75 24.20 -5.55
C LEU A 616 -2.86 25.70 -5.88
N SER A 617 -3.58 26.50 -5.08
CA SER A 617 -3.61 27.97 -5.23
C SER A 617 -2.25 28.62 -4.96
N LYS A 618 -1.55 28.26 -3.88
CA LYS A 618 -0.19 28.77 -3.59
C LYS A 618 0.77 28.50 -4.77
N ILE A 619 0.68 27.33 -5.39
CA ILE A 619 1.48 26.92 -6.55
C ILE A 619 1.06 27.69 -7.81
N ALA A 620 -0.25 27.81 -8.09
CA ALA A 620 -0.81 28.56 -9.21
C ALA A 620 -0.50 30.08 -9.16
N GLN A 621 -0.27 30.63 -7.97
CA GLN A 621 0.18 32.02 -7.78
C GLN A 621 1.66 32.23 -8.14
N GLY A 622 2.50 31.18 -8.27
CA GLY A 622 3.92 31.34 -8.60
C GLY A 622 4.72 32.09 -7.52
N ARG A 623 4.33 31.97 -6.25
CA ARG A 623 4.98 32.64 -5.10
C ARG A 623 5.95 31.72 -4.33
N SER A 624 6.10 30.47 -4.79
CA SER A 624 6.88 29.42 -4.13
C SER A 624 8.33 29.27 -4.63
N GLY A 625 8.69 29.83 -5.79
CA GLY A 625 10.01 29.66 -6.39
C GLY A 625 11.12 30.51 -5.78
N GLN A 626 10.80 31.67 -5.17
CA GLN A 626 11.81 32.54 -4.55
C GLN A 626 12.64 31.87 -3.45
N GLU A 627 12.15 30.78 -2.87
CA GLU A 627 12.82 30.08 -1.77
C GLU A 627 13.74 28.92 -2.22
N LEU A 628 13.78 28.58 -3.52
CA LEU A 628 14.33 27.31 -3.99
C LEU A 628 15.06 27.40 -5.33
N GLY A 629 16.13 26.62 -5.47
CA GLY A 629 16.79 26.36 -6.76
C GLY A 629 15.92 25.48 -7.67
N MET A 630 14.85 26.06 -8.22
CA MET A 630 14.14 25.60 -9.42
C MET A 630 14.42 26.62 -10.52
N THR A 631 14.33 26.22 -11.80
CA THR A 631 14.44 27.20 -12.89
C THR A 631 13.11 27.94 -13.07
N PRO A 632 13.09 29.17 -13.62
CA PRO A 632 11.84 29.88 -13.93
C PRO A 632 10.90 29.08 -14.85
N LEU A 633 11.46 28.24 -15.74
CA LEU A 633 10.69 27.33 -16.59
C LEU A 633 10.03 26.20 -15.79
N GLN A 634 10.72 25.65 -14.78
CA GLN A 634 10.15 24.67 -13.85
C GLN A 634 9.05 25.27 -12.99
N GLU A 635 9.22 26.50 -12.50
CA GLU A 635 8.17 27.22 -11.77
C GLU A 635 6.95 27.50 -12.66
N LEU A 636 7.14 28.02 -13.88
CA LEU A 636 6.05 28.22 -14.83
C LEU A 636 5.32 26.91 -15.16
N SER A 637 6.05 25.80 -15.26
CA SER A 637 5.45 24.47 -15.48
C SER A 637 4.58 24.04 -14.29
N LEU A 638 5.07 24.16 -13.05
CA LEU A 638 4.26 23.88 -11.85
C LEU A 638 3.05 24.82 -11.74
N ARG A 639 3.22 26.12 -12.08
CA ARG A 639 2.14 27.13 -12.09
C ARG A 639 1.01 26.72 -13.03
N LYS A 640 1.35 26.33 -14.27
CA LYS A 640 0.40 25.82 -15.27
C LYS A 640 -0.31 24.55 -14.80
N LYS A 641 0.43 23.56 -14.28
CA LYS A 641 -0.16 22.30 -13.81
C LYS A 641 -1.06 22.49 -12.57
N GLY A 642 -0.70 23.43 -11.68
CA GLY A 642 -1.54 23.84 -10.55
C GLY A 642 -2.86 24.46 -11.01
N LEU A 643 -2.80 25.41 -11.96
CA LEU A 643 -3.99 26.00 -12.57
C LEU A 643 -4.87 24.96 -13.29
N GLU A 644 -4.28 24.05 -14.05
CA GLU A 644 -5.00 22.95 -14.71
C GLU A 644 -5.77 22.09 -13.69
N CYS A 645 -5.14 21.74 -12.56
CA CYS A 645 -5.77 20.98 -11.49
C CYS A 645 -6.94 21.75 -10.83
N LEU A 646 -6.76 23.03 -10.51
CA LEU A 646 -7.83 23.90 -9.97
C LEU A 646 -9.01 24.03 -10.95
N VAL A 647 -8.73 24.17 -12.25
CA VAL A 647 -9.74 24.19 -13.31
C VAL A 647 -10.44 22.83 -13.42
N SER A 648 -9.73 21.72 -13.18
CA SER A 648 -10.32 20.37 -13.18
C SER A 648 -11.27 20.14 -12.00
N ILE A 649 -10.92 20.64 -10.80
CA ILE A 649 -11.83 20.66 -9.62
C ILE A 649 -13.11 21.43 -9.95
N LEU A 650 -12.99 22.62 -10.55
CA LEU A 650 -14.15 23.42 -10.94
C LEU A 650 -14.99 22.77 -12.06
N LYS A 651 -14.36 22.04 -12.99
CA LYS A 651 -15.08 21.26 -14.00
C LYS A 651 -15.83 20.08 -13.38
N CYS A 652 -15.24 19.39 -12.41
CA CYS A 652 -15.90 18.35 -11.63
C CYS A 652 -17.13 18.89 -10.88
N MET A 653 -17.02 20.07 -10.26
CA MET A 653 -18.16 20.74 -9.62
C MET A 653 -19.29 21.08 -10.60
N VAL A 654 -18.96 21.66 -11.76
CA VAL A 654 -19.93 21.95 -12.83
C VAL A 654 -20.55 20.66 -13.38
N GLU A 655 -19.77 19.57 -13.47
CA GLU A 655 -20.23 18.26 -13.92
C GLU A 655 -21.20 17.59 -12.95
N TRP A 656 -20.87 17.57 -11.66
CA TRP A 656 -21.73 17.06 -10.60
C TRP A 656 -23.06 17.85 -10.49
N SER A 657 -23.04 19.13 -10.85
CA SER A 657 -24.20 20.03 -10.81
C SER A 657 -25.07 20.02 -12.08
N LYS A 658 -24.80 19.15 -13.06
CA LYS A 658 -25.42 19.19 -14.40
C LYS A 658 -26.94 19.12 -14.41
N ASP A 659 -27.57 18.39 -13.48
CA ASP A 659 -29.02 18.18 -13.46
C ASP A 659 -29.84 19.45 -13.18
N LEU A 660 -29.22 20.50 -12.60
CA LEU A 660 -29.84 21.83 -12.47
C LEU A 660 -29.74 22.69 -13.74
N TYR A 661 -28.83 22.39 -14.67
CA TYR A 661 -28.48 23.31 -15.77
C TYR A 661 -28.97 22.84 -17.15
N VAL A 662 -30.29 22.77 -17.33
CA VAL A 662 -30.90 22.68 -18.66
C VAL A 662 -30.79 24.04 -19.37
N ASN A 663 -29.77 24.21 -20.21
CA ASN A 663 -29.53 25.43 -20.96
C ASN A 663 -30.68 25.73 -21.95
N PRO A 664 -31.48 26.81 -21.78
CA PRO A 664 -32.60 27.12 -22.66
C PRO A 664 -32.18 27.39 -24.12
N ASN A 665 -30.93 27.84 -24.32
CA ASN A 665 -30.43 28.32 -25.61
C ASN A 665 -29.88 27.21 -26.51
N LEU A 666 -30.08 25.92 -26.18
CA LEU A 666 -29.71 24.80 -27.04
C LEU A 666 -30.77 24.45 -28.11
N GLN A 667 -31.95 25.07 -28.12
CA GLN A 667 -32.90 25.01 -29.23
C GLN A 667 -32.57 25.99 -30.38
N ALA A 668 -31.29 26.35 -30.56
CA ALA A 668 -30.83 27.36 -31.51
C ALA A 668 -29.81 26.80 -32.52
N ASN A 669 -30.16 25.75 -33.27
CA ASN A 669 -29.72 25.60 -34.66
C ASN A 669 -30.50 24.56 -35.47
N LEU A 670 -30.71 24.87 -36.76
CA LEU A 670 -31.10 23.97 -37.85
C LEU A 670 -32.31 23.05 -37.61
N GLY A 671 -33.51 23.57 -37.89
CA GLY A 671 -34.69 22.75 -38.06
C GLY A 671 -34.66 21.93 -39.37
N GLN A 672 -35.28 20.75 -39.34
CA GLN A 672 -35.66 20.00 -40.53
C GLN A 672 -37.12 19.57 -40.38
N GLU A 673 -37.93 19.82 -41.40
CA GLU A 673 -39.39 19.87 -41.28
C GLU A 673 -40.04 18.50 -41.02
N ARG A 674 -41.01 18.47 -40.09
CA ARG A 674 -42.20 17.61 -40.19
C ARG A 674 -43.43 18.35 -39.67
N SER A 675 -44.40 18.56 -40.55
CA SER A 675 -45.69 19.16 -40.20
C SER A 675 -46.53 18.23 -39.34
N ALA A 676 -47.27 18.83 -38.39
CA ALA A 676 -48.47 18.27 -37.79
C ALA A 676 -49.44 19.43 -37.54
N GLU A 677 -50.65 19.35 -38.12
CA GLU A 677 -51.73 20.32 -37.93
C GLU A 677 -52.68 19.88 -36.78
N ALA A 678 -53.65 20.75 -36.47
CA ALA A 678 -54.82 20.51 -35.60
C ALA A 678 -54.61 20.48 -34.06
N GLU A 679 -54.75 21.68 -33.48
CA GLU A 679 -55.59 22.07 -32.32
C GLU A 679 -56.03 21.04 -31.25
N GLY A 680 -56.05 21.49 -29.96
CA GLY A 680 -57.21 21.20 -29.10
C GLY A 680 -57.04 21.11 -27.57
N VAL A 681 -57.39 22.21 -26.86
CA VAL A 681 -58.00 22.25 -25.50
C VAL A 681 -57.11 21.94 -24.26
N GLU A 682 -57.36 22.69 -23.18
CA GLU A 682 -56.68 22.66 -21.87
C GLU A 682 -57.34 21.70 -20.85
N GLY A 683 -56.61 21.19 -19.84
CA GLY A 683 -57.29 20.65 -18.64
C GLY A 683 -56.55 19.75 -17.64
N ARG A 684 -55.82 20.36 -16.68
CA ARG A 684 -55.49 19.86 -15.32
C ARG A 684 -54.52 18.66 -15.12
N LEU A 685 -53.77 18.77 -14.01
CA LEU A 685 -53.00 17.76 -13.26
C LEU A 685 -53.93 16.76 -12.53
N PRO A 686 -53.48 15.60 -11.96
CA PRO A 686 -52.12 15.37 -11.43
C PRO A 686 -51.47 13.96 -11.58
N GLU A 687 -50.20 13.91 -11.14
CA GLU A 687 -49.45 12.78 -10.54
C GLU A 687 -49.04 11.51 -11.35
N HIS A 688 -47.83 11.05 -11.02
CA HIS A 688 -47.30 9.67 -11.12
C HIS A 688 -47.46 8.87 -12.44
N LEU A 689 -46.43 8.93 -13.30
CA LEU A 689 -45.79 7.72 -13.86
C LEU A 689 -44.31 7.96 -14.14
N ALA A 690 -43.42 7.35 -13.35
CA ALA A 690 -42.01 7.23 -13.68
C ALA A 690 -41.81 6.06 -14.67
N SER A 691 -41.25 6.34 -15.85
CA SER A 691 -40.97 5.30 -16.85
C SER A 691 -39.66 5.56 -17.60
N ARG A 692 -38.66 4.72 -17.29
CA ARG A 692 -37.53 4.29 -18.13
C ARG A 692 -36.76 5.36 -18.94
N ARG A 693 -35.49 5.48 -18.60
CA ARG A 693 -34.42 5.53 -19.62
C ARG A 693 -33.43 4.41 -19.30
N ASP A 694 -33.34 3.42 -20.19
CA ASP A 694 -32.50 2.24 -19.97
C ASP A 694 -31.00 2.60 -20.02
N SER A 695 -30.21 1.94 -19.17
CA SER A 695 -28.76 2.12 -19.10
C SER A 695 -28.01 1.05 -19.88
N ALA A 696 -26.97 1.45 -20.60
CA ALA A 696 -25.85 0.59 -20.98
C ALA A 696 -24.55 1.34 -20.64
N SER A 697 -23.58 0.76 -19.93
CA SER A 697 -23.51 -0.60 -19.39
C SER A 697 -22.64 -0.67 -18.13
N SER A 698 -23.17 -1.26 -17.06
CA SER A 698 -22.38 -1.83 -15.97
C SER A 698 -23.05 -3.13 -15.55
N LEU A 699 -22.29 -4.24 -15.59
CA LEU A 699 -22.78 -5.59 -15.37
C LEU A 699 -21.91 -6.34 -14.36
N ASP A 700 -22.09 -6.06 -13.08
CA ASP A 700 -22.33 -7.13 -12.10
C ASP A 700 -23.06 -6.58 -10.87
N SER A 701 -23.94 -7.39 -10.26
CA SER A 701 -24.67 -7.07 -9.02
C SER A 701 -25.41 -8.30 -8.46
N THR A 702 -24.72 -9.10 -7.65
CA THR A 702 -25.34 -10.08 -6.74
C THR A 702 -24.78 -9.98 -5.31
N VAL A 703 -24.69 -8.76 -4.78
CA VAL A 703 -24.38 -8.53 -3.35
C VAL A 703 -25.65 -8.74 -2.52
N SER A 704 -25.76 -9.88 -1.82
CA SER A 704 -26.99 -10.22 -1.07
C SER A 704 -26.74 -11.04 0.20
N SER A 705 -26.03 -10.46 1.18
CA SER A 705 -26.38 -10.52 2.62
C SER A 705 -25.35 -9.76 3.47
N GLY A 706 -25.79 -9.09 4.56
CA GLY A 706 -24.92 -8.90 5.72
C GLY A 706 -24.10 -7.61 5.89
N MET A 707 -24.53 -6.47 5.34
CA MET A 707 -23.98 -5.15 5.74
C MET A 707 -25.09 -4.23 6.26
N GLN A 708 -24.77 -3.35 7.21
CA GLN A 708 -25.74 -2.44 7.83
C GLN A 708 -26.24 -1.39 6.83
N GLY A 709 -27.50 -0.95 7.01
CA GLY A 709 -28.20 -0.13 6.02
C GLY A 709 -27.51 1.20 5.75
N SER A 710 -27.40 1.55 4.47
CA SER A 710 -26.94 2.87 4.02
C SER A 710 -27.84 3.96 4.64
N GLN A 711 -27.24 4.80 5.48
CA GLN A 711 -27.84 6.08 5.84
C GLN A 711 -27.93 6.93 4.56
N PRO A 712 -29.07 7.61 4.30
CA PRO A 712 -29.14 8.56 3.21
C PRO A 712 -28.19 9.74 3.45
N ASP A 713 -27.49 10.13 2.39
CA ASP A 713 -26.58 11.28 2.34
C ASP A 713 -27.39 12.59 2.38
N HIS A 714 -27.67 13.13 3.57
CA HIS A 714 -28.41 14.39 3.73
C HIS A 714 -27.47 15.61 3.67
N PRO A 715 -27.51 16.47 2.64
CA PRO A 715 -26.52 17.54 2.46
C PRO A 715 -26.52 18.58 3.58
N GLU A 716 -27.69 18.92 4.11
CA GLU A 716 -27.84 19.82 5.25
C GLU A 716 -27.09 19.31 6.50
N GLN A 717 -27.04 17.99 6.69
CA GLN A 717 -26.30 17.38 7.80
C GLN A 717 -24.79 17.55 7.62
N TYR A 718 -24.26 17.37 6.41
CA TYR A 718 -22.83 17.56 6.14
C TYR A 718 -22.41 19.04 6.17
N GLU A 719 -23.23 19.98 5.70
CA GLU A 719 -22.97 21.41 5.87
C GLU A 719 -22.94 21.82 7.35
N VAL A 720 -23.87 21.29 8.18
CA VAL A 720 -23.85 21.50 9.64
C VAL A 720 -22.61 20.88 10.29
N ILE A 721 -22.21 19.66 9.90
CA ILE A 721 -21.00 19.02 10.46
C ILE A 721 -19.74 19.80 10.09
N LYS A 722 -19.59 20.28 8.84
CA LYS A 722 -18.46 21.14 8.45
C LYS A 722 -18.47 22.46 9.22
N GLN A 723 -19.62 23.10 9.44
CA GLN A 723 -19.71 24.30 10.26
C GLN A 723 -19.32 24.05 11.74
N GLN A 724 -19.77 22.94 12.33
CA GLN A 724 -19.33 22.53 13.68
C GLN A 724 -17.81 22.28 13.73
N LYS A 725 -17.26 21.65 12.69
CA LYS A 725 -15.82 21.41 12.57
C LYS A 725 -15.01 22.70 12.52
N GLU A 726 -15.41 23.66 11.68
CA GLU A 726 -14.76 24.99 11.58
C GLU A 726 -14.73 25.72 12.93
N ILE A 727 -15.82 25.65 13.70
CA ILE A 727 -15.89 26.21 15.05
C ILE A 727 -14.93 25.47 16.00
N ILE A 728 -14.93 24.14 15.99
CA ILE A 728 -14.06 23.32 16.84
C ILE A 728 -12.58 23.61 16.53
N GLU A 729 -12.21 23.64 15.24
CA GLU A 729 -10.85 23.92 14.77
C GLU A 729 -10.40 25.36 15.13
N HIS A 730 -11.27 26.36 14.97
CA HIS A 730 -10.97 27.72 15.42
C HIS A 730 -10.82 27.83 16.94
N GLY A 731 -11.65 27.11 17.71
CA GLY A 731 -11.54 27.03 19.17
C GLY A 731 -10.25 26.37 19.65
N ILE A 732 -9.79 25.32 18.95
CA ILE A 732 -8.49 24.66 19.18
C ILE A 732 -7.33 25.60 18.84
N GLU A 733 -7.39 26.32 17.71
CA GLU A 733 -6.40 27.36 17.40
C GLU A 733 -6.35 28.45 18.48
N LEU A 734 -7.50 28.92 18.94
CA LEU A 734 -7.61 29.90 20.02
C LEU A 734 -7.11 29.33 21.35
N PHE A 735 -7.32 28.04 21.63
CA PHE A 735 -6.77 27.38 22.82
C PHE A 735 -5.24 27.32 22.74
N ASN A 736 -4.69 26.78 21.65
CA ASN A 736 -3.25 26.62 21.44
C ASN A 736 -2.53 27.98 21.46
N LYS A 737 -3.21 29.08 21.07
CA LYS A 737 -2.70 30.45 21.22
C LYS A 737 -2.89 31.01 22.65
N LYS A 738 -4.07 30.84 23.26
CA LYS A 738 -4.48 31.33 24.60
C LYS A 738 -5.61 30.46 25.20
N PRO A 739 -5.32 29.44 26.04
CA PRO A 739 -6.28 28.43 26.48
C PRO A 739 -7.66 28.94 26.92
N LYS A 740 -7.68 29.99 27.76
CA LYS A 740 -8.92 30.59 28.29
C LYS A 740 -9.82 31.18 27.21
N ARG A 741 -9.27 31.67 26.08
CA ARG A 741 -10.07 32.16 24.93
C ARG A 741 -10.62 31.03 24.06
N GLY A 742 -9.87 29.95 23.89
CA GLY A 742 -10.36 28.76 23.17
C GLY A 742 -11.56 28.13 23.87
N ILE A 743 -11.43 27.87 25.19
CA ILE A 743 -12.54 27.36 26.01
C ILE A 743 -13.75 28.29 25.96
N GLN A 744 -13.57 29.59 26.20
CA GLN A 744 -14.67 30.56 26.17
C GLN A 744 -15.39 30.57 24.81
N TYR A 745 -14.64 30.59 23.70
CA TYR A 745 -15.23 30.58 22.35
C TYR A 745 -16.02 29.29 22.08
N LEU A 746 -15.47 28.12 22.42
CA LEU A 746 -16.17 26.84 22.26
C LEU A 746 -17.46 26.77 23.10
N GLN A 747 -17.44 27.36 24.29
CA GLN A 747 -18.63 27.48 25.17
C GLN A 747 -19.68 28.45 24.60
N GLU A 748 -19.25 29.62 24.10
CA GLU A 748 -20.13 30.61 23.47
C GLU A 748 -20.77 30.09 22.17
N GLN A 749 -20.10 29.18 21.45
CA GLN A 749 -20.65 28.50 20.27
C GLN A 749 -21.36 27.16 20.59
N GLY A 750 -21.46 26.77 21.87
CA GLY A 750 -22.14 25.54 22.30
C GLY A 750 -21.45 24.22 21.92
N MET A 751 -20.17 24.26 21.53
CA MET A 751 -19.36 23.08 21.19
C MET A 751 -18.63 22.48 22.41
N LEU A 752 -18.60 23.20 23.55
CA LEU A 752 -18.00 22.74 24.81
C LEU A 752 -18.91 23.14 25.98
N GLY A 753 -19.05 22.25 26.95
CA GLY A 753 -19.82 22.53 28.17
C GLY A 753 -19.08 23.46 29.15
N VAL A 754 -19.81 23.95 30.15
CA VAL A 754 -19.30 24.94 31.12
C VAL A 754 -18.83 24.33 32.44
N SER A 755 -18.95 23.00 32.63
CA SER A 755 -18.50 22.31 33.83
C SER A 755 -16.98 22.08 33.83
N ALA A 756 -16.43 21.73 35.00
CA ALA A 756 -15.03 21.38 35.12
C ALA A 756 -14.74 20.02 34.45
N GLU A 757 -15.69 19.10 34.53
CA GLU A 757 -15.70 17.78 33.92
C GLU A 757 -15.77 17.84 32.38
N ASP A 758 -16.61 18.71 31.81
CA ASP A 758 -16.72 18.94 30.36
C ASP A 758 -15.36 19.33 29.76
N ILE A 759 -14.68 20.28 30.40
CA ILE A 759 -13.35 20.75 29.97
C ILE A 759 -12.31 19.66 30.20
N ALA A 760 -12.33 18.97 31.35
CA ALA A 760 -11.41 17.87 31.62
C ALA A 760 -11.52 16.76 30.55
N GLN A 761 -12.75 16.41 30.15
CA GLN A 761 -12.99 15.44 29.09
C GLN A 761 -12.49 15.94 27.72
N PHE A 762 -12.73 17.20 27.37
CA PHE A 762 -12.17 17.81 26.15
C PHE A 762 -10.63 17.78 26.12
N LEU A 763 -9.97 18.08 27.25
CA LEU A 763 -8.50 18.01 27.38
C LEU A 763 -7.94 16.58 27.27
N HIS A 764 -8.75 15.54 27.50
CA HIS A 764 -8.38 14.14 27.26
C HIS A 764 -8.67 13.66 25.83
N GLN A 765 -9.75 14.15 25.21
CA GLN A 765 -10.23 13.67 23.91
C GLN A 765 -9.55 14.34 22.71
N GLU A 766 -9.22 15.63 22.79
CA GLU A 766 -8.75 16.39 21.62
C GLU A 766 -7.22 16.32 21.41
N GLU A 767 -6.77 15.38 20.58
CA GLU A 767 -5.36 15.19 20.22
C GLU A 767 -4.69 16.38 19.51
N ARG A 768 -5.45 17.36 19.00
CA ARG A 768 -4.93 18.57 18.33
C ARG A 768 -4.52 19.69 19.31
N LEU A 769 -4.73 19.53 20.61
CA LEU A 769 -4.26 20.49 21.61
C LEU A 769 -2.74 20.45 21.79
N ASP A 770 -2.12 21.63 21.97
CA ASP A 770 -0.73 21.73 22.40
C ASP A 770 -0.62 21.27 23.86
N THR A 771 -0.06 20.08 24.05
CA THR A 771 0.24 19.46 25.35
C THR A 771 0.97 20.37 26.35
N THR A 772 1.71 21.38 25.87
CA THR A 772 2.33 22.42 26.71
C THR A 772 1.28 23.36 27.28
N GLN A 773 0.35 23.82 26.44
CA GLN A 773 -0.74 24.73 26.79
C GLN A 773 -1.80 24.04 27.66
N VAL A 774 -2.01 22.72 27.47
CA VAL A 774 -2.80 21.88 28.39
C VAL A 774 -2.15 21.85 29.77
N GLY A 775 -0.84 21.53 29.85
CA GLY A 775 -0.12 21.47 31.12
C GLY A 775 -0.09 22.79 31.88
N GLU A 776 0.19 23.90 31.18
CA GLU A 776 0.14 25.24 31.75
C GLU A 776 -1.27 25.60 32.26
N PHE A 777 -2.33 25.26 31.50
CA PHE A 777 -3.72 25.49 31.93
C PHE A 777 -4.10 24.67 33.17
N LEU A 778 -3.71 23.40 33.26
CA LEU A 778 -3.98 22.55 34.42
C LEU A 778 -3.17 23.00 35.66
N GLY A 779 -1.97 23.54 35.46
CA GLY A 779 -1.10 24.03 36.55
C GLY A 779 -1.52 25.37 37.17
N GLU A 780 -2.39 26.16 36.53
CA GLU A 780 -2.70 27.54 36.93
C GLU A 780 -3.29 27.70 38.35
N ASN A 781 -2.91 28.78 39.05
CA ASN A 781 -3.33 29.03 40.44
C ASN A 781 -4.72 29.69 40.56
N VAL A 782 -5.62 29.40 39.62
CA VAL A 782 -6.99 29.94 39.57
C VAL A 782 -7.96 28.85 40.01
N ARG A 783 -8.97 29.19 40.82
CA ARG A 783 -9.94 28.20 41.37
C ARG A 783 -10.47 27.25 40.31
N PHE A 784 -11.02 27.78 39.22
CA PHE A 784 -11.61 26.99 38.15
C PHE A 784 -10.59 26.11 37.41
N ASN A 785 -9.36 26.60 37.20
CA ASN A 785 -8.27 25.80 36.63
C ASN A 785 -7.92 24.61 37.53
N LYS A 786 -7.89 24.80 38.85
CA LYS A 786 -7.73 23.69 39.81
C LYS A 786 -8.91 22.72 39.77
N GLU A 787 -10.14 23.23 39.68
CA GLU A 787 -11.37 22.44 39.58
C GLU A 787 -11.33 21.51 38.35
N VAL A 788 -10.99 22.04 37.17
CA VAL A 788 -10.74 21.23 35.95
C VAL A 788 -9.59 20.25 36.16
N MET A 789 -8.49 20.65 36.82
CA MET A 789 -7.36 19.78 37.10
C MET A 789 -7.76 18.59 37.98
N TYR A 790 -8.51 18.80 39.07
CA TYR A 790 -9.04 17.71 39.89
C TYR A 790 -9.84 16.72 39.03
N CYS A 791 -10.82 17.21 38.25
CA CYS A 791 -11.62 16.37 37.34
C CYS A 791 -10.76 15.61 36.31
N TYR A 792 -9.74 16.26 35.75
CA TYR A 792 -8.83 15.68 34.74
C TYR A 792 -8.01 14.51 35.31
N VAL A 793 -7.47 14.65 36.52
CA VAL A 793 -6.72 13.56 37.18
C VAL A 793 -7.66 12.48 37.71
N ASP A 794 -8.86 12.83 38.16
CA ASP A 794 -9.84 11.84 38.66
C ASP A 794 -10.43 10.96 37.55
N GLN A 795 -10.43 11.42 36.30
CA GLN A 795 -10.76 10.60 35.13
C GLN A 795 -9.67 9.56 34.77
N LEU A 796 -8.47 9.61 35.36
CA LEU A 796 -7.41 8.63 35.14
C LEU A 796 -7.54 7.43 36.10
N ASP A 797 -7.52 6.22 35.54
CA ASP A 797 -7.54 4.97 36.30
C ASP A 797 -6.13 4.45 36.58
N PHE A 798 -5.75 4.47 37.87
CA PHE A 798 -4.49 3.92 38.39
C PHE A 798 -4.68 2.61 39.18
N CYS A 799 -5.88 2.02 39.21
CA CYS A 799 -6.17 0.85 40.02
C CYS A 799 -5.32 -0.36 39.60
N GLY A 800 -4.51 -0.90 40.53
CA GLY A 800 -3.67 -2.06 40.27
C GLY A 800 -2.48 -1.82 39.33
N ARG A 801 -2.23 -0.58 38.91
CA ARG A 801 -0.99 -0.21 38.21
C ARG A 801 0.15 -0.10 39.22
N ASP A 802 1.37 -0.36 38.77
CA ASP A 802 2.56 0.08 39.50
C ASP A 802 2.72 1.61 39.41
N PHE A 803 3.55 2.16 40.30
CA PHE A 803 3.72 3.60 40.44
C PHE A 803 4.36 4.28 39.22
N VAL A 804 5.26 3.59 38.51
CA VAL A 804 5.94 4.15 37.33
C VAL A 804 5.00 4.13 36.12
N SER A 805 4.28 3.04 35.89
CA SER A 805 3.22 2.96 34.88
C SER A 805 2.10 3.97 35.10
N ALA A 806 1.71 4.22 36.35
CA ALA A 806 0.75 5.27 36.69
C ALA A 806 1.30 6.67 36.39
N LEU A 807 2.55 6.97 36.80
CA LEU A 807 3.20 8.26 36.52
C LEU A 807 3.44 8.48 35.01
N ARG A 808 3.74 7.42 34.26
CA ARG A 808 3.82 7.45 32.78
C ARG A 808 2.48 7.83 32.16
N ALA A 809 1.39 7.18 32.56
CA ALA A 809 0.04 7.48 32.06
C ALA A 809 -0.42 8.90 32.45
N PHE A 810 -0.09 9.35 33.66
CA PHE A 810 -0.36 10.73 34.10
C PHE A 810 0.32 11.79 33.22
N LEU A 811 1.53 11.53 32.76
CA LEU A 811 2.33 12.46 31.93
C LEU A 811 2.21 12.20 30.42
N GLU A 812 1.26 11.37 29.99
CA GLU A 812 0.97 11.09 28.58
C GLU A 812 0.06 12.17 27.95
N GLY A 813 -0.83 12.77 28.73
CA GLY A 813 -1.79 13.77 28.23
C GLY A 813 -1.22 15.18 28.02
N PHE A 814 -0.19 15.57 28.79
CA PHE A 814 0.33 16.93 28.81
C PHE A 814 1.83 16.99 29.15
N ARG A 815 2.44 18.16 28.91
CA ARG A 815 3.84 18.44 29.27
C ARG A 815 3.91 19.22 30.59
N LEU A 816 4.82 18.85 31.49
CA LEU A 816 4.99 19.57 32.75
C LEU A 816 5.34 21.06 32.52
N PRO A 817 4.64 22.00 33.20
CA PRO A 817 4.97 23.43 33.22
C PRO A 817 6.40 23.74 33.65
N GLY A 818 6.91 24.92 33.25
CA GLY A 818 8.23 25.39 33.67
C GLY A 818 8.31 25.93 35.10
N GLU A 819 7.17 26.32 35.68
CA GLU A 819 7.10 26.90 37.03
C GLU A 819 6.99 25.81 38.11
N ALA A 820 7.90 25.82 39.09
CA ALA A 820 7.91 24.84 40.18
C ALA A 820 6.54 24.71 40.89
N GLN A 821 5.87 25.83 41.19
CA GLN A 821 4.54 25.84 41.82
C GLN A 821 3.43 25.23 40.98
N LYS A 822 3.58 25.16 39.65
CA LYS A 822 2.61 24.52 38.75
C LYS A 822 2.81 23.00 38.72
N ILE A 823 4.07 22.55 38.69
CA ILE A 823 4.43 21.12 38.83
C ILE A 823 3.93 20.59 40.19
N ASP A 824 4.15 21.35 41.26
CA ASP A 824 3.80 21.03 42.65
C ASP A 824 2.36 20.54 42.79
N ARG A 825 1.40 21.37 42.38
CA ARG A 825 -0.06 21.08 42.39
C ARG A 825 -0.45 19.84 41.57
N LEU A 826 0.27 19.57 40.48
CA LEU A 826 0.02 18.41 39.63
C LEU A 826 0.55 17.12 40.27
N MET A 827 1.72 17.18 40.93
CA MET A 827 2.29 16.06 41.70
C MET A 827 1.48 15.76 42.96
N GLU A 828 0.98 16.77 43.67
CA GLU A 828 0.09 16.62 44.84
C GLU A 828 -1.16 15.80 44.47
N LYS A 829 -1.89 16.20 43.43
CA LYS A 829 -3.11 15.49 43.02
C LYS A 829 -2.82 14.13 42.39
N PHE A 830 -1.72 13.97 41.64
CA PHE A 830 -1.30 12.64 41.17
C PHE A 830 -1.06 11.68 42.36
N ALA A 831 -0.31 12.11 43.37
CA ALA A 831 0.03 11.29 44.53
C ALA A 831 -1.23 10.91 45.34
N ALA A 832 -2.11 11.88 45.60
CA ALA A 832 -3.40 11.62 46.25
C ALA A 832 -4.24 10.61 45.45
N ARG A 833 -4.37 10.80 44.13
CA ARG A 833 -5.16 9.91 43.26
C ARG A 833 -4.58 8.51 43.16
N TYR A 834 -3.25 8.36 43.12
CA TYR A 834 -2.63 7.03 43.12
C TYR A 834 -2.96 6.25 44.39
N LEU A 835 -2.92 6.89 45.57
CA LEU A 835 -3.32 6.26 46.84
C LEU A 835 -4.82 5.97 46.88
N GLU A 836 -5.69 6.88 46.43
CA GLU A 836 -7.14 6.65 46.33
C GLU A 836 -7.47 5.37 45.52
N CYS A 837 -6.79 5.17 44.39
CA CYS A 837 -6.97 3.99 43.52
C CYS A 837 -6.33 2.71 44.09
N ASN A 838 -5.37 2.81 45.00
CA ASN A 838 -4.54 1.68 45.46
C ASN A 838 -4.54 1.49 46.99
N GLN A 839 -5.65 1.82 47.66
CA GLN A 839 -5.83 1.71 49.13
C GLN A 839 -5.53 0.31 49.72
N GLY A 840 -5.46 -0.74 48.91
CA GLY A 840 -5.05 -2.09 49.31
C GLY A 840 -3.53 -2.32 49.34
N GLN A 841 -2.69 -1.40 48.84
CA GLN A 841 -1.24 -1.51 48.84
C GLN A 841 -0.62 -0.81 50.07
N THR A 842 0.01 -1.56 50.96
CA THR A 842 0.68 -1.00 52.16
C THR A 842 2.11 -0.50 51.90
N LEU A 843 2.43 -0.10 50.66
CA LEU A 843 3.77 0.34 50.24
C LEU A 843 4.07 1.79 50.64
N PHE A 844 3.05 2.65 50.50
CA PHE A 844 3.10 4.08 50.83
C PHE A 844 2.36 4.33 52.15
N ALA A 845 2.98 5.03 53.10
CA ALA A 845 2.35 5.41 54.36
C ALA A 845 1.43 6.64 54.21
N SER A 846 1.80 7.55 53.31
CA SER A 846 1.16 8.85 53.10
C SER A 846 1.17 9.26 51.63
N ALA A 847 0.29 10.20 51.25
CA ALA A 847 0.33 10.80 49.91
C ALA A 847 1.65 11.57 49.69
N ASP A 848 2.18 12.19 50.74
CA ASP A 848 3.47 12.88 50.78
C ASP A 848 4.62 11.94 50.35
N THR A 849 4.58 10.66 50.77
CA THR A 849 5.56 9.64 50.33
C THR A 849 5.54 9.47 48.81
N ALA A 850 4.34 9.35 48.22
CA ALA A 850 4.17 9.20 46.78
C ALA A 850 4.54 10.48 46.02
N TYR A 851 4.19 11.66 46.55
CA TYR A 851 4.59 12.97 46.01
C TYR A 851 6.12 13.11 45.92
N VAL A 852 6.84 12.79 47.00
CA VAL A 852 8.31 12.84 47.03
C VAL A 852 8.92 11.83 46.05
N LEU A 853 8.37 10.61 45.98
CA LEU A 853 8.83 9.60 45.02
C LEU A 853 8.59 10.01 43.56
N ALA A 854 7.45 10.63 43.24
CA ALA A 854 7.17 11.14 41.90
C ALA A 854 8.21 12.19 41.48
N TYR A 855 8.49 13.17 42.36
CA TYR A 855 9.56 14.15 42.14
C TYR A 855 10.94 13.50 41.93
N SER A 856 11.28 12.49 42.73
CA SER A 856 12.57 11.79 42.59
C SER A 856 12.70 11.03 41.28
N ILE A 857 11.59 10.47 40.75
CA ILE A 857 11.54 9.79 39.44
C ILE A 857 11.65 10.77 38.27
N ILE A 858 11.04 11.95 38.36
CA ILE A 858 11.17 12.99 37.31
C ILE A 858 12.59 13.56 37.27
N MET A 859 13.21 13.78 38.44
CA MET A 859 14.62 14.15 38.54
C MET A 859 15.54 13.05 37.98
N LEU A 860 15.34 11.78 38.38
CA LEU A 860 16.08 10.63 37.85
C LEU A 860 15.93 10.49 36.32
N THR A 861 14.73 10.69 35.78
CA THR A 861 14.50 10.66 34.32
C THR A 861 15.30 11.75 33.60
N THR A 862 15.42 12.93 34.22
CA THR A 862 16.16 14.06 33.66
C THR A 862 17.67 13.82 33.73
N ASP A 863 18.16 13.28 34.85
CA ASP A 863 19.57 12.89 35.04
C ASP A 863 20.01 11.80 34.06
N LEU A 864 19.28 10.67 34.02
CA LEU A 864 19.67 9.52 33.21
C LEU A 864 19.55 9.75 31.69
N HIS A 865 18.65 10.64 31.23
CA HIS A 865 18.32 10.80 29.81
C HIS A 865 18.57 12.20 29.22
N SER A 866 19.18 13.13 29.95
CA SER A 866 19.64 14.41 29.40
C SER A 866 21.09 14.29 28.89
N PRO A 867 21.39 14.71 27.64
CA PRO A 867 22.78 14.76 27.15
C PRO A 867 23.62 15.87 27.79
N GLN A 868 23.00 16.77 28.57
CA GLN A 868 23.71 17.82 29.31
C GLN A 868 24.29 17.31 30.64
N VAL A 869 23.78 16.19 31.16
CA VAL A 869 24.21 15.60 32.44
C VAL A 869 25.37 14.64 32.20
N LYS A 870 26.58 15.12 32.50
CA LYS A 870 27.84 14.38 32.29
C LYS A 870 28.07 13.28 33.31
N ASN A 871 27.77 13.57 34.58
CA ASN A 871 27.89 12.63 35.71
C ASN A 871 26.47 12.27 36.13
N LYS A 872 26.08 11.01 35.92
CA LYS A 872 24.74 10.51 36.20
C LYS A 872 24.67 9.88 37.59
N MET A 873 23.53 10.01 38.25
CA MET A 873 23.23 9.43 39.54
C MET A 873 23.21 7.90 39.45
N THR A 874 23.97 7.21 40.31
CA THR A 874 23.96 5.73 40.35
C THR A 874 22.73 5.20 41.09
N LYS A 875 22.45 3.89 40.94
CA LYS A 875 21.35 3.21 41.66
C LYS A 875 21.47 3.38 43.18
N GLU A 876 22.67 3.21 43.71
CA GLU A 876 22.96 3.29 45.16
C GLU A 876 22.79 4.73 45.66
N GLN A 877 23.12 5.71 44.83
CA GLN A 877 22.88 7.13 45.11
C GLN A 877 21.38 7.45 45.09
N TYR A 878 20.63 6.94 44.11
CA TYR A 878 19.17 7.10 44.04
C TYR A 878 18.46 6.45 45.25
N ILE A 879 18.83 5.23 45.63
CA ILE A 879 18.31 4.55 46.83
C ILE A 879 18.62 5.38 48.08
N LYS A 880 19.89 5.83 48.26
CA LYS A 880 20.31 6.64 49.40
C LYS A 880 19.58 7.99 49.47
N MET A 881 19.27 8.61 48.33
CA MET A 881 18.55 9.87 48.23
C MET A 881 17.08 9.75 48.66
N ASN A 882 16.46 8.59 48.44
CA ASN A 882 15.07 8.31 48.82
C ASN A 882 14.92 7.68 50.23
N ARG A 883 15.93 7.82 51.10
CA ARG A 883 15.84 7.33 52.49
C ARG A 883 14.98 8.25 53.36
N GLY A 884 14.22 7.66 54.27
CA GLY A 884 13.33 8.34 55.21
C GLY A 884 12.02 8.90 54.62
N ILE A 885 11.76 8.78 53.31
CA ILE A 885 10.62 9.44 52.67
C ILE A 885 9.25 8.83 53.00
N ASN A 886 9.21 7.63 53.57
CA ASN A 886 7.99 6.88 53.88
C ASN A 886 7.60 7.08 55.37
N ASP A 887 7.13 8.28 55.71
CA ASP A 887 6.87 8.73 57.09
C ASP A 887 8.05 8.45 58.05
N SER A 888 9.23 8.99 57.72
CA SER A 888 10.51 8.75 58.42
C SER A 888 11.04 7.31 58.36
N LYS A 889 10.54 6.48 57.44
CA LYS A 889 11.06 5.14 57.12
C LYS A 889 11.56 5.09 55.68
N ASP A 890 12.34 4.06 55.37
CA ASP A 890 12.78 3.78 54.00
C ASP A 890 11.68 3.02 53.22
N LEU A 891 11.59 3.25 51.91
CA LEU A 891 10.94 2.31 50.99
C LEU A 891 11.85 1.09 50.77
N PRO A 892 11.32 -0.07 50.36
CA PRO A 892 12.14 -1.26 50.10
C PRO A 892 13.23 -0.98 49.05
N GLU A 893 14.49 -1.32 49.35
CA GLU A 893 15.61 -1.04 48.43
C GLU A 893 15.47 -1.80 47.09
N GLU A 894 14.85 -2.98 47.09
CA GLU A 894 14.48 -3.73 45.88
C GLU A 894 13.49 -2.97 45.00
N TYR A 895 12.50 -2.30 45.60
CA TYR A 895 11.49 -1.50 44.88
C TYR A 895 12.12 -0.25 44.26
N LEU A 896 12.94 0.48 45.02
CA LEU A 896 13.72 1.61 44.50
C LEU A 896 14.74 1.19 43.44
N SER A 897 15.33 -0.02 43.54
CA SER A 897 16.15 -0.61 42.47
C SER A 897 15.33 -0.86 41.21
N SER A 898 14.15 -1.48 41.30
CA SER A 898 13.33 -1.77 40.13
C SER A 898 12.86 -0.50 39.40
N ILE A 899 12.53 0.56 40.16
CA ILE A 899 12.21 1.88 39.61
C ILE A 899 13.43 2.44 38.86
N TYR A 900 14.63 2.37 39.44
CA TYR A 900 15.85 2.83 38.77
C TYR A 900 16.12 2.07 37.46
N ASP A 901 16.01 0.75 37.48
CA ASP A 901 16.25 -0.10 36.29
C ASP A 901 15.22 0.15 35.18
N GLU A 902 13.94 0.32 35.53
CA GLU A 902 12.88 0.62 34.55
C GLU A 902 13.04 2.02 33.94
N ILE A 903 13.38 3.03 34.74
CA ILE A 903 13.63 4.39 34.24
C ILE A 903 14.91 4.43 33.39
N ALA A 904 15.96 3.70 33.76
CA ALA A 904 17.17 3.57 32.96
C ALA A 904 16.90 2.89 31.62
N GLY A 905 16.15 1.79 31.60
CA GLY A 905 15.78 1.06 30.39
C GLY A 905 14.76 1.77 29.49
N LYS A 906 13.85 2.56 30.08
CA LYS A 906 12.78 3.26 29.35
C LYS A 906 12.50 4.64 29.96
N LYS A 907 13.03 5.69 29.34
CA LYS A 907 12.72 7.10 29.66
C LYS A 907 11.20 7.34 29.83
N ILE A 908 10.78 8.17 30.78
CA ILE A 908 9.41 8.72 30.76
C ILE A 908 9.32 9.70 29.59
N SER A 909 8.59 9.31 28.55
CA SER A 909 8.30 10.18 27.40
C SER A 909 7.03 10.96 27.68
N MET A 910 7.18 12.22 28.09
CA MET A 910 6.08 13.19 27.93
C MET A 910 5.72 13.25 26.44
N LYS A 911 4.43 13.45 26.12
CA LYS A 911 3.96 13.54 24.72
C LYS A 911 4.69 14.69 24.03
N GLY A 912 5.53 14.34 23.06
CA GLY A 912 6.24 15.32 22.25
C GLY A 912 5.24 16.14 21.43
N SER A 913 5.56 17.41 21.17
CA SER A 913 4.75 18.27 20.32
C SER A 913 4.70 17.70 18.90
N LYS A 914 3.66 16.91 18.59
CA LYS A 914 3.15 16.74 17.23
C LYS A 914 2.84 18.14 16.73
N GLU A 915 3.68 18.72 15.87
CA GLU A 915 3.44 20.07 15.31
C GLU A 915 2.31 20.01 14.27
N HIS A 916 1.06 19.86 14.74
CA HIS A 916 -0.16 20.05 13.94
C HIS A 916 -0.38 21.53 13.55
N SER A 917 0.62 22.39 13.75
CA SER A 917 0.66 23.76 13.24
C SER A 917 0.92 23.72 11.74
N ILE A 918 -0.12 23.99 10.94
CA ILE A 918 -0.07 24.08 9.46
C ILE A 918 0.79 25.28 8.98
N THR A 919 1.46 25.99 9.89
CA THR A 919 2.51 26.97 9.59
C THR A 919 3.85 26.55 10.22
N PRO A 920 4.88 26.16 9.44
CA PRO A 920 6.23 26.03 9.95
C PRO A 920 6.82 27.41 10.22
N LYS A 921 7.30 27.67 11.46
CA LYS A 921 7.95 28.94 11.80
C LYS A 921 9.30 29.03 11.08
N THR A 922 9.47 30.05 10.25
CA THR A 922 10.58 30.18 9.29
C THR A 922 11.92 30.62 9.90
N SER A 923 12.46 29.87 10.85
CA SER A 923 13.88 29.96 11.22
C SER A 923 14.76 29.19 10.22
N LYS A 924 14.75 29.61 8.94
CA LYS A 924 15.48 28.93 7.86
C LYS A 924 16.98 29.23 7.92
N PRO A 925 17.87 28.23 8.14
CA PRO A 925 19.28 28.40 7.82
C PRO A 925 19.45 28.50 6.30
N SER A 926 20.26 29.44 5.81
CA SER A 926 20.53 29.58 4.38
C SER A 926 21.29 28.36 3.86
N VAL A 927 20.67 27.61 2.94
CA VAL A 927 21.24 26.35 2.41
C VAL A 927 22.23 26.67 1.28
N ALA A 928 23.46 27.00 1.64
CA ALA A 928 24.51 27.46 0.74
C ALA A 928 25.06 26.43 -0.27
N SER A 929 24.46 25.23 -0.38
CA SER A 929 24.90 24.20 -1.33
C SER A 929 23.80 23.23 -1.75
N GLU A 930 23.73 22.96 -3.05
CA GLU A 930 22.93 21.89 -3.68
C GLU A 930 23.13 20.53 -2.99
N LYS A 931 24.35 20.19 -2.59
CA LYS A 931 24.67 18.93 -1.89
C LYS A 931 24.02 18.87 -0.50
N GLN A 932 23.93 20.01 0.18
CA GLN A 932 23.32 20.13 1.51
C GLN A 932 21.79 20.11 1.42
N ARG A 933 21.19 20.74 0.39
CA ARG A 933 19.75 20.62 0.09
C ARG A 933 19.34 19.16 -0.13
N ARG A 934 20.10 18.41 -0.92
CA ARG A 934 19.83 16.97 -1.17
C ARG A 934 19.95 16.11 0.09
N LEU A 935 20.89 16.42 0.98
CA LEU A 935 21.02 15.71 2.27
C LEU A 935 19.81 15.98 3.18
N LEU A 936 19.40 17.25 3.32
CA LEU A 936 18.22 17.64 4.09
C LEU A 936 16.95 16.99 3.52
N TYR A 937 16.74 17.04 2.20
CA TYR A 937 15.62 16.36 1.55
C TYR A 937 15.59 14.86 1.84
N ASN A 938 16.73 14.16 1.74
CA ASN A 938 16.78 12.73 2.05
C ASN A 938 16.43 12.43 3.52
N MET A 939 16.88 13.27 4.47
CA MET A 939 16.53 13.13 5.89
C MET A 939 15.04 13.38 6.14
N GLU A 940 14.47 14.43 5.52
CA GLU A 940 13.04 14.75 5.60
C GLU A 940 12.17 13.66 4.97
N MET A 941 12.56 13.09 3.82
CA MET A 941 11.88 11.94 3.20
C MET A 941 11.98 10.67 4.06
N GLU A 942 13.12 10.42 4.72
CA GLU A 942 13.25 9.28 5.63
C GLU A 942 12.38 9.45 6.89
N GLN A 943 12.25 10.68 7.41
CA GLN A 943 11.32 11.01 8.50
C GLN A 943 9.86 10.89 8.06
N MET A 944 9.53 11.36 6.85
CA MET A 944 8.20 11.20 6.24
C MET A 944 7.86 9.71 6.06
N ALA A 945 8.80 8.89 5.59
CA ALA A 945 8.64 7.44 5.46
C ALA A 945 8.31 6.77 6.81
N LYS A 946 9.03 7.16 7.87
CA LYS A 946 8.82 6.65 9.23
C LYS A 946 7.44 7.06 9.78
N THR A 947 7.07 8.34 9.61
CA THR A 947 5.80 8.90 10.08
C THR A 947 4.61 8.29 9.34
N ALA A 948 4.63 8.32 8.01
CA ALA A 948 3.58 7.74 7.17
C ALA A 948 3.45 6.22 7.40
N LYS A 949 4.56 5.48 7.57
CA LYS A 949 4.51 4.05 7.94
C LYS A 949 3.87 3.82 9.30
N ALA A 950 4.28 4.53 10.35
CA ALA A 950 3.73 4.35 11.69
C ALA A 950 2.22 4.64 11.74
N LEU A 951 1.78 5.70 11.05
CA LEU A 951 0.36 6.02 10.90
C LEU A 951 -0.39 4.96 10.09
N MET A 952 0.19 4.47 8.98
CA MET A 952 -0.42 3.43 8.15
C MET A 952 -0.59 2.11 8.90
N GLU A 953 0.39 1.72 9.70
CA GLU A 953 0.32 0.54 10.57
C GLU A 953 -0.73 0.72 11.67
N ALA A 954 -0.80 1.90 12.31
CA ALA A 954 -1.83 2.20 13.32
C ALA A 954 -3.26 2.13 12.75
N VAL A 955 -3.51 2.62 11.53
CA VAL A 955 -4.83 2.54 10.89
C VAL A 955 -5.09 1.22 10.14
N SER A 956 -4.11 0.33 10.02
CA SER A 956 -4.22 -0.90 9.22
C SER A 956 -5.30 -1.88 9.69
N HIS A 957 -5.64 -1.86 10.99
CA HIS A 957 -6.73 -2.62 11.58
C HIS A 957 -8.02 -1.81 11.76
N ALA A 958 -8.00 -0.50 11.48
CA ALA A 958 -9.17 0.36 11.65
C ALA A 958 -10.23 0.08 10.57
N GLN A 959 -11.49 0.10 10.99
CA GLN A 959 -12.66 0.12 10.11
C GLN A 959 -13.37 1.46 10.30
N ALA A 960 -13.55 2.20 9.21
CA ALA A 960 -14.29 3.46 9.19
C ALA A 960 -15.22 3.44 7.97
N PRO A 961 -16.50 3.83 8.11
CA PRO A 961 -17.42 3.86 6.98
C PRO A 961 -16.99 4.93 5.97
N PHE A 962 -17.01 4.55 4.70
CA PHE A 962 -16.82 5.45 3.57
C PHE A 962 -18.15 5.64 2.87
N PHE A 963 -18.54 6.90 2.64
CA PHE A 963 -19.79 7.26 1.97
C PHE A 963 -19.47 7.74 0.56
N SER A 964 -20.11 7.20 -0.47
CA SER A 964 -20.08 7.87 -1.78
C SER A 964 -21.23 8.85 -1.85
N ALA A 965 -20.91 10.10 -2.20
CA ALA A 965 -21.88 11.19 -2.27
C ALA A 965 -22.91 10.93 -3.36
N THR A 966 -24.18 11.28 -3.12
CA THR A 966 -25.27 11.08 -4.10
C THR A 966 -26.04 12.36 -4.40
N HIS A 967 -25.75 13.45 -3.70
CA HIS A 967 -26.50 14.71 -3.78
C HIS A 967 -25.70 15.84 -4.43
N LEU A 968 -26.37 16.67 -5.24
CA LEU A 968 -25.73 17.77 -5.98
C LEU A 968 -25.46 19.00 -5.11
N GLU A 969 -26.19 19.12 -4.01
CA GLU A 969 -26.19 20.27 -3.09
C GLU A 969 -24.82 20.48 -2.42
N HIS A 970 -24.04 19.41 -2.24
CA HIS A 970 -22.67 19.42 -1.68
C HIS A 970 -21.73 20.40 -2.41
N VAL A 971 -21.94 20.64 -3.71
CA VAL A 971 -21.06 21.55 -4.48
C VAL A 971 -21.15 23.00 -3.98
N ARG A 972 -22.28 23.41 -3.38
CA ARG A 972 -22.46 24.77 -2.86
C ARG A 972 -21.51 25.11 -1.71
N PRO A 973 -21.45 24.36 -0.59
CA PRO A 973 -20.47 24.61 0.47
C PRO A 973 -19.03 24.29 0.03
N MET A 974 -18.79 23.28 -0.84
CA MET A 974 -17.46 23.05 -1.42
C MET A 974 -16.93 24.27 -2.19
N PHE A 975 -17.76 24.88 -3.04
CA PHE A 975 -17.37 26.06 -3.80
C PHE A 975 -17.21 27.28 -2.90
N LYS A 976 -18.04 27.45 -1.87
CA LYS A 976 -17.89 28.50 -0.83
C LYS A 976 -16.51 28.44 -0.16
N LEU A 977 -16.02 27.24 0.19
CA LEU A 977 -14.67 27.03 0.73
C LEU A 977 -13.58 27.30 -0.32
N ALA A 978 -13.76 26.81 -1.54
CA ALA A 978 -12.75 26.90 -2.59
C ALA A 978 -12.61 28.29 -3.23
N TRP A 979 -13.65 29.13 -3.20
CA TRP A 979 -13.72 30.35 -4.03
C TRP A 979 -12.62 31.37 -3.72
N THR A 980 -12.33 31.66 -2.45
CA THR A 980 -11.30 32.65 -2.08
C THR A 980 -9.89 32.26 -2.57
N PRO A 981 -9.36 31.05 -2.31
CA PRO A 981 -8.07 30.64 -2.87
C PRO A 981 -8.08 30.50 -4.40
N LEU A 982 -9.20 30.08 -5.02
CA LEU A 982 -9.33 30.05 -6.49
C LEU A 982 -9.23 31.45 -7.10
N LEU A 983 -9.98 32.42 -6.57
CA LEU A 983 -9.97 33.80 -7.03
C LEU A 983 -8.57 34.42 -6.90
N ALA A 984 -7.87 34.19 -5.78
CA ALA A 984 -6.49 34.64 -5.61
C ALA A 984 -5.54 34.05 -6.67
N ALA A 985 -5.66 32.77 -7.00
CA ALA A 985 -4.87 32.13 -8.05
C ALA A 985 -5.14 32.70 -9.44
N PHE A 986 -6.41 32.87 -9.82
CA PHE A 986 -6.78 33.38 -11.14
C PHE A 986 -6.50 34.89 -11.30
N SER A 987 -6.66 35.69 -10.24
CA SER A 987 -6.28 37.11 -10.26
C SER A 987 -4.78 37.31 -10.45
N VAL A 988 -3.95 36.60 -9.67
CA VAL A 988 -2.47 36.62 -9.84
C VAL A 988 -2.06 36.04 -11.20
N GLY A 989 -2.78 35.03 -11.70
CA GLY A 989 -2.62 34.50 -13.05
C GLY A 989 -2.86 35.51 -14.18
N LEU A 990 -3.78 36.45 -14.00
CA LEU A 990 -4.14 37.49 -14.99
C LEU A 990 -3.42 38.84 -14.77
N GLN A 991 -2.82 39.07 -13.60
CA GLN A 991 -2.02 40.26 -13.29
C GLN A 991 -0.54 40.05 -13.59
N ASP A 992 0.01 38.90 -13.20
CA ASP A 992 1.46 38.64 -13.13
C ASP A 992 1.90 37.59 -14.17
N CYS A 993 1.34 37.60 -15.40
CA CYS A 993 1.75 36.64 -16.45
C CYS A 993 1.41 37.04 -17.90
N ASP A 994 2.43 37.11 -18.76
CA ASP A 994 2.30 37.24 -20.22
C ASP A 994 2.04 35.89 -20.95
N ASP A 995 1.91 34.78 -20.21
CA ASP A 995 1.74 33.45 -20.81
C ASP A 995 0.28 33.17 -21.20
N GLN A 996 0.08 32.94 -22.51
CA GLN A 996 -1.21 32.69 -23.15
C GLN A 996 -1.99 31.50 -22.54
N GLU A 997 -1.29 30.47 -22.06
CA GLU A 997 -1.88 29.26 -21.49
C GLU A 997 -2.30 29.48 -20.03
N VAL A 998 -1.48 30.19 -19.25
CA VAL A 998 -1.84 30.66 -17.90
C VAL A 998 -3.10 31.53 -17.96
N ALA A 999 -3.14 32.52 -18.86
CA ALA A 999 -4.31 33.38 -19.04
C ALA A 999 -5.57 32.57 -19.46
N SER A 1000 -5.41 31.62 -20.39
CA SER A 1000 -6.49 30.73 -20.84
C SER A 1000 -7.06 29.88 -19.70
N LEU A 1001 -6.21 29.27 -18.88
CA LEU A 1001 -6.62 28.48 -17.71
C LEU A 1001 -7.34 29.35 -16.67
N CYS A 1002 -6.87 30.57 -16.41
CA CYS A 1002 -7.53 31.49 -15.47
C CYS A 1002 -8.93 31.91 -15.95
N LEU A 1003 -9.07 32.25 -17.23
CA LEU A 1003 -10.37 32.57 -17.83
C LEU A 1003 -11.33 31.35 -17.83
N GLU A 1004 -10.81 30.15 -18.07
CA GLU A 1004 -11.59 28.91 -17.99
C GLU A 1004 -12.04 28.59 -16.55
N GLY A 1005 -11.18 28.83 -15.56
CA GLY A 1005 -11.50 28.70 -14.14
C GLY A 1005 -12.61 29.68 -13.73
N ILE A 1006 -12.46 30.96 -14.05
CA ILE A 1006 -13.48 31.99 -13.82
C ILE A 1006 -14.81 31.62 -14.51
N ARG A 1007 -14.77 31.12 -15.77
CA ARG A 1007 -15.96 30.67 -16.50
C ARG A 1007 -16.69 29.52 -15.79
N CYS A 1008 -15.96 28.58 -15.18
CA CYS A 1008 -16.55 27.48 -14.41
C CYS A 1008 -17.10 27.97 -13.06
N ALA A 1009 -16.37 28.83 -12.36
CA ALA A 1009 -16.81 29.44 -11.09
C ALA A 1009 -18.11 30.25 -11.24
N ILE A 1010 -18.22 31.08 -12.28
CA ILE A 1010 -19.45 31.82 -12.59
C ILE A 1010 -20.63 30.85 -12.82
N ARG A 1011 -20.43 29.73 -13.52
CA ARG A 1011 -21.48 28.73 -13.73
C ARG A 1011 -21.97 28.12 -12.41
N ILE A 1012 -21.06 27.75 -11.50
CA ILE A 1012 -21.42 27.20 -10.18
C ILE A 1012 -22.22 28.23 -9.36
N ALA A 1013 -21.74 29.47 -9.31
CA ALA A 1013 -22.42 30.56 -8.61
C ALA A 1013 -23.82 30.82 -9.17
N CYS A 1014 -24.01 30.77 -10.50
CA CYS A 1014 -25.32 30.87 -11.13
C CYS A 1014 -26.23 29.67 -10.83
N ILE A 1015 -25.72 28.43 -10.89
CA ILE A 1015 -26.49 27.21 -10.62
C ILE A 1015 -27.06 27.23 -9.19
N PHE A 1016 -26.25 27.58 -8.19
CA PHE A 1016 -26.67 27.62 -6.79
C PHE A 1016 -27.18 29.00 -6.33
N SER A 1017 -27.47 29.91 -7.27
CA SER A 1017 -27.97 31.28 -7.01
C SER A 1017 -27.20 32.02 -5.91
N MET A 1018 -25.87 31.88 -5.92
CA MET A 1018 -25.01 32.38 -4.85
C MET A 1018 -24.84 33.89 -4.94
N GLN A 1019 -25.10 34.58 -3.82
CA GLN A 1019 -24.73 35.98 -3.66
C GLN A 1019 -23.20 36.06 -3.51
N VAL A 1020 -22.53 36.55 -4.53
CA VAL A 1020 -21.10 36.89 -4.47
C VAL A 1020 -20.98 38.26 -3.80
N SER A 1021 -20.56 38.25 -2.54
CA SER A 1021 -20.36 39.43 -1.68
C SER A 1021 -18.98 40.03 -1.82
#